data_AF-A0A066YX45-F1
#
_entry.id   AF-A0A066YX45-F1
#
_cell.length_a   1.000
_cell.length_b   1.000
_cell.length_c   1.000
_cell.angle_alpha   90.00
_cell.angle_beta   90.00
_cell.angle_gamma   90.00
#
_symmetry.space_group_name_H-M   'P 1'
#
loop_
_entity.id
_entity.type
_entity.pdbx_description
1 polymer ?
#
loop_
_entity_poly.entity_id
_entity_poly.type
_entity_poly.pdbx_seq_one_letter_code
_entity_poly.pdbx_strand_id
1 'polypeptide(L)'
;MSPPRNRVSALTAALTLLTAGLSTAVVVPAAAAAVQCSVDYTANDWGSGFTANLSINNKGTAALNGWKLTYSYAGNQTLSGVGWSGTWSQSGKNVTVVNADWNGTIPAGGSASAGANFSYSGTNAAPTSFAVNGTACTGAHAAPTTALTSPAPGANYQAGATIPLSATASAADGASISKVEFYDNTTLLGTATTAPYTFSWTGAASGSHSIYAKAYDSLGASSESTPAGITVASGPAVTATPVTLSVNQGKTGSFTVKLSSQPSANVTVTTTRTSGNTGLSVTSGGTLTFTPSNWSTAQTVTLTADASSTGSATFTSAATGYTSSAVTVTELAAASGVYNDRFLQLYNKIKDPANGYFSPEGIPYHSVETLLVEAPDQGHETTSEAYSYLLWLEAQYGRVTKDWSKFNSAWTLMETYMIPGHTDQPTNSAYNASKPATYAPEHPLPSDYPSAMDSSATPGNDPIAAELKSAYGTDDIYGMHWLQDVDNVYGYGNAPGKCEAGPTDTGPSFINTYQRGAQESVWETIPQPTCDKFTYGGKNGYLDLFIKDSSYAKQWKFTDAPDADARAIQAAYWADTWAKAQGNGSQVATTVAKAGKMGDYLRYAFFDKYFKKVGNCVGPTACAAGNGKDSEHYLLSWYYAWGGATDTSAGWAWRIGDSAAHGGYQNPMAAYALVNDPAMAPKSTTGKSDWTTSMARQVEFTQWLQSSEGAIAGGATNSWNGSYDTPPAGTPTFYGMFYDEAPVYHDPPSNQWFGFQAWGLERMAEYYYSSGDAKAKAILDKWVTWALSKTTFNADGSYQIPSTLSWSGKPDTWNAASPGANTGLHVSVVDYTNDVGVAGSYAKLLSYYAAKSGNTAAKTAAQKLLDGMWANNQDAMGISVPETRTDYSRFKDSVSVPTGWTGTMPNGDPINSSSTFLSIRSWYQNDPSFAKVQSYLNGGSAPTFTYHRFWAQADIATAMAAYGELFGG
;
A
#
# COMPACT_ATOMS: atom_id res chain seq x y z
N MET A 1 -44.84 29.59 -18.73
CA MET A 1 -44.21 30.90 -18.49
C MET A 1 -44.63 31.39 -17.12
N SER A 2 -43.71 31.83 -16.24
CA SER A 2 -43.99 32.62 -15.00
C SER A 2 -42.70 33.04 -14.25
N PRO A 3 -42.53 34.33 -13.94
CA PRO A 3 -41.75 34.88 -12.79
C PRO A 3 -42.61 35.96 -12.02
N PRO A 4 -42.12 36.84 -11.08
CA PRO A 4 -40.77 37.13 -10.56
C PRO A 4 -40.65 37.25 -9.00
N ARG A 5 -39.96 38.27 -8.44
CA ARG A 5 -39.25 38.30 -7.12
C ARG A 5 -39.60 39.48 -6.15
N ASN A 6 -39.19 39.34 -4.87
CA ASN A 6 -38.39 40.31 -4.02
C ASN A 6 -38.97 41.29 -2.95
N ARG A 7 -38.26 41.35 -1.79
CA ARG A 7 -37.81 42.50 -0.92
C ARG A 7 -38.55 43.03 0.37
N VAL A 8 -37.76 43.07 1.47
CA VAL A 8 -37.48 44.16 2.48
C VAL A 8 -38.47 44.56 3.59
N SER A 9 -37.96 44.72 4.83
CA SER A 9 -38.43 45.60 5.94
C SER A 9 -37.37 45.75 7.07
N ALA A 10 -37.54 46.69 8.03
CA ALA A 10 -36.55 47.09 9.06
C ALA A 10 -37.19 47.55 10.40
N LEU A 11 -36.41 47.79 11.48
CA LEU A 11 -36.90 48.32 12.79
C LEU A 11 -35.84 49.15 13.59
N THR A 12 -36.24 49.80 14.70
CA THR A 12 -35.53 50.87 15.47
C THR A 12 -35.78 50.76 17.01
N ALA A 13 -35.35 51.60 17.98
CA ALA A 13 -34.75 52.95 18.04
C ALA A 13 -34.07 53.29 19.42
N ALA A 14 -33.32 54.41 19.49
CA ALA A 14 -32.98 55.25 20.67
C ALA A 14 -32.04 54.67 21.78
N LEU A 15 -31.25 55.45 22.56
CA LEU A 15 -31.11 56.92 22.81
C LEU A 15 -29.57 57.22 23.03
N THR A 16 -28.94 58.31 23.52
CA THR A 16 -29.27 59.54 24.32
C THR A 16 -28.27 60.71 24.01
N LEU A 17 -27.85 61.51 25.01
CA LEU A 17 -26.92 62.67 24.99
C LEU A 17 -25.86 62.49 26.13
N LEU A 18 -24.85 63.32 26.40
CA LEU A 18 -24.33 64.63 25.91
C LEU A 18 -22.83 64.46 25.52
N THR A 19 -21.92 65.44 25.28
CA THR A 19 -21.84 66.92 25.40
C THR A 19 -20.80 67.47 24.39
N ALA A 20 -20.61 68.79 24.27
CA ALA A 20 -19.52 69.43 23.50
C ALA A 20 -18.47 70.11 24.40
N GLY A 21 -17.23 70.24 23.91
CA GLY A 21 -16.17 71.02 24.55
C GLY A 21 -14.98 71.26 23.62
N LEU A 22 -14.66 72.53 23.35
CA LEU A 22 -13.43 72.91 22.64
C LEU A 22 -12.26 72.99 23.62
N SER A 23 -11.16 72.32 23.31
CA SER A 23 -9.83 72.60 23.87
C SER A 23 -8.78 72.47 22.78
N THR A 24 -7.71 73.24 22.89
CA THR A 24 -6.74 73.46 21.80
C THR A 24 -5.86 72.23 21.58
N ALA A 25 -5.93 71.65 20.38
CA ALA A 25 -5.00 70.62 19.94
C ALA A 25 -3.59 71.21 19.77
N VAL A 26 -2.70 70.96 20.74
CA VAL A 26 -1.27 71.21 20.58
C VAL A 26 -0.75 70.17 19.58
N VAL A 27 -0.34 70.63 18.39
CA VAL A 27 0.33 69.78 17.40
C VAL A 27 1.75 69.49 17.87
N VAL A 28 1.88 68.49 18.74
CA VAL A 28 3.15 67.80 18.94
C VAL A 28 3.43 67.03 17.65
N PRO A 29 4.61 67.18 17.01
CA PRO A 29 4.95 66.34 15.88
C PRO A 29 4.98 64.88 16.37
N ALA A 30 4.26 63.99 15.70
CA ALA A 30 4.32 62.57 16.00
C ALA A 30 5.76 62.09 15.77
N ALA A 31 6.47 61.79 16.86
CA ALA A 31 7.80 61.23 16.78
C ALA A 31 7.72 59.91 16.01
N ALA A 32 8.48 59.79 14.91
CA ALA A 32 8.57 58.55 14.17
C ALA A 32 9.02 57.45 15.14
N ALA A 33 8.25 56.35 15.20
CA ALA A 33 8.56 55.24 16.10
C ALA A 33 9.98 54.74 15.80
N ALA A 34 10.83 54.68 16.83
CA ALA A 34 12.21 54.26 16.66
C ALA A 34 12.26 52.84 16.09
N VAL A 35 13.13 52.61 15.09
CA VAL A 35 13.29 51.30 14.45
C VAL A 35 13.83 50.31 15.47
N GLN A 36 12.97 49.39 15.92
CA GLN A 36 13.35 48.29 16.80
C GLN A 36 13.51 47.03 15.94
N CYS A 37 14.72 46.46 15.92
CA CYS A 37 15.07 45.36 15.03
C CYS A 37 16.06 44.37 15.66
N SER A 38 15.98 43.12 15.22
CA SER A 38 17.07 42.14 15.31
C SER A 38 17.39 41.63 13.91
N VAL A 39 18.63 41.21 13.67
CA VAL A 39 19.06 40.63 12.39
C VAL A 39 19.69 39.28 12.68
N ASP A 40 19.04 38.21 12.22
CA ASP A 40 19.56 36.86 12.38
C ASP A 40 20.49 36.58 11.19
N TYR A 41 21.71 36.12 11.46
CA TYR A 41 22.74 35.82 10.45
C TYR A 41 23.10 34.34 10.50
N THR A 42 23.10 33.68 9.35
CA THR A 42 23.67 32.34 9.17
C THR A 42 24.58 32.31 7.95
N ALA A 43 25.56 31.42 7.96
CA ALA A 43 26.45 31.17 6.83
C ALA A 43 26.48 29.67 6.52
N ASN A 44 26.31 29.31 5.25
CA ASN A 44 26.64 27.98 4.74
C ASN A 44 28.01 28.08 4.05
N ASP A 45 29.04 27.45 4.62
CA ASP A 45 30.45 27.71 4.31
C ASP A 45 31.14 26.45 3.75
N TRP A 46 31.90 26.63 2.67
CA TRP A 46 32.66 25.57 1.99
C TRP A 46 34.17 25.85 1.93
N GLY A 47 34.70 26.68 2.84
CA GLY A 47 36.14 26.84 3.11
C GLY A 47 36.91 27.81 2.20
N SER A 48 36.32 28.20 1.06
CA SER A 48 36.82 29.24 0.15
C SER A 48 35.77 30.33 -0.16
N GLY A 49 34.54 30.10 0.26
CA GLY A 49 33.40 30.98 0.10
C GLY A 49 32.22 30.45 0.90
N PHE A 50 31.17 31.26 0.99
CA PHE A 50 29.97 30.94 1.74
C PHE A 50 28.75 31.68 1.20
N THR A 51 27.57 31.14 1.46
CA THR A 51 26.29 31.86 1.34
C THR A 51 25.93 32.46 2.69
N ALA A 52 25.83 33.79 2.75
CA ALA A 52 25.21 34.48 3.88
C ALA A 52 23.68 34.50 3.71
N ASN A 53 22.94 34.16 4.75
CA ASN A 53 21.49 34.36 4.83
C ASN A 53 21.17 35.26 6.03
N LEU A 54 20.37 36.30 5.77
CA LEU A 54 19.97 37.34 6.72
C LEU A 54 18.45 37.35 6.89
N SER A 55 17.98 37.41 8.13
CA SER A 55 16.57 37.63 8.48
C SER A 55 16.45 38.94 9.26
N ILE A 56 15.83 39.95 8.65
CA ILE A 56 15.59 41.26 9.25
C ILE A 56 14.23 41.20 9.96
N ASN A 57 14.25 41.23 11.29
CA ASN A 57 13.04 41.18 12.10
C ASN A 57 12.62 42.59 12.54
N ASN A 58 11.38 42.98 12.24
CA ASN A 58 10.79 44.18 12.83
C ASN A 58 10.22 43.86 14.21
N LYS A 59 10.92 44.28 15.27
CA LYS A 59 10.46 44.14 16.67
C LYS A 59 9.65 45.36 17.15
N GLY A 60 9.47 46.37 16.31
CA GLY A 60 8.70 47.57 16.61
C GLY A 60 7.19 47.39 16.46
N THR A 61 6.42 48.32 17.02
CA THR A 61 4.95 48.34 17.01
C THR A 61 4.33 48.93 15.73
N ALA A 62 5.15 49.35 14.77
CA ALA A 62 4.73 49.92 13.48
C ALA A 62 5.46 49.20 12.32
N ALA A 63 4.85 49.19 11.13
CA ALA A 63 5.47 48.60 9.95
C ALA A 63 6.63 49.44 9.42
N LEU A 64 7.75 48.79 9.09
CA LEU A 64 8.85 49.41 8.33
C LEU A 64 8.44 49.47 6.86
N ASN A 65 8.62 50.63 6.23
CA ASN A 65 8.30 50.85 4.81
C ASN A 65 9.58 51.34 4.10
N GLY A 66 10.22 50.44 3.36
CA GLY A 66 11.60 50.56 2.89
C GLY A 66 12.59 50.14 3.99
N TRP A 67 13.56 49.30 3.63
CA TRP A 67 14.65 48.93 4.53
C TRP A 67 16.01 48.93 3.82
N LYS A 68 17.01 49.46 4.53
CA LYS A 68 18.43 49.37 4.20
C LYS A 68 19.18 48.79 5.37
N LEU A 69 19.69 47.57 5.21
CA LEU A 69 20.56 46.88 6.16
C LEU A 69 22.02 47.24 5.87
N THR A 70 22.78 47.55 6.92
CA THR A 70 24.22 47.81 6.86
C THR A 70 24.95 47.04 7.95
N TYR A 71 26.08 46.40 7.60
CA TYR A 71 26.94 45.66 8.53
C TYR A 71 28.38 45.59 8.01
N SER A 72 29.31 45.11 8.83
CA SER A 72 30.74 45.02 8.47
C SER A 72 31.35 43.69 8.89
N TYR A 73 32.14 43.09 8.00
CA TYR A 73 32.96 41.90 8.33
C TYR A 73 34.26 42.29 9.03
N ALA A 74 34.77 41.42 9.90
CA ALA A 74 36.08 41.60 10.53
C ALA A 74 37.26 41.16 9.62
N GLY A 75 37.05 40.17 8.74
CA GLY A 75 38.08 39.52 7.92
C GLY A 75 38.31 40.17 6.55
N ASN A 76 38.38 39.34 5.51
CA ASN A 76 38.58 39.69 4.10
C ASN A 76 37.41 39.26 3.18
N GLN A 77 36.25 38.97 3.78
CA GLN A 77 35.02 38.58 3.08
C GLN A 77 34.67 39.58 1.98
N THR A 78 34.51 39.07 0.75
CA THR A 78 34.28 39.86 -0.47
C THR A 78 33.06 39.34 -1.21
N LEU A 79 32.09 40.21 -1.45
CA LEU A 79 30.84 39.92 -2.16
C LEU A 79 31.13 39.49 -3.60
N SER A 80 30.65 38.31 -3.99
CA SER A 80 30.90 37.70 -5.31
C SER A 80 30.16 38.38 -6.48
N GLY A 81 29.41 39.44 -6.21
CA GLY A 81 28.47 40.06 -7.16
C GLY A 81 27.10 39.36 -7.23
N VAL A 82 26.94 38.18 -6.62
CA VAL A 82 25.67 37.43 -6.60
C VAL A 82 24.96 37.58 -5.25
N GLY A 83 23.78 38.19 -5.28
CA GLY A 83 22.87 38.33 -4.13
C GLY A 83 21.42 38.48 -4.58
N TRP A 84 20.48 38.14 -3.70
CA TRP A 84 19.05 38.08 -3.97
C TRP A 84 18.21 38.71 -2.85
N SER A 85 16.92 38.91 -3.14
CA SER A 85 15.92 39.56 -2.28
C SER A 85 16.31 40.95 -1.75
N GLY A 86 17.22 41.62 -2.45
CA GLY A 86 17.68 42.98 -2.18
C GLY A 86 18.75 43.41 -3.17
N THR A 87 19.03 44.71 -3.23
CA THR A 87 20.17 45.27 -3.98
C THR A 87 21.39 45.30 -3.07
N TRP A 88 22.40 44.49 -3.40
CA TRP A 88 23.62 44.31 -2.60
C TRP A 88 24.77 45.19 -3.10
N SER A 89 25.57 45.68 -2.16
CA SER A 89 26.79 46.45 -2.43
C SER A 89 27.80 46.30 -1.30
N GLN A 90 29.10 46.45 -1.60
CA GLN A 90 30.17 46.42 -0.61
C GLN A 90 31.20 47.53 -0.89
N SER A 91 31.70 48.16 0.17
CA SER A 91 32.79 49.13 0.13
C SER A 91 33.78 48.85 1.25
N GLY A 92 34.98 48.38 0.90
CA GLY A 92 35.92 47.83 1.87
C GLY A 92 35.29 46.64 2.61
N LYS A 93 35.25 46.70 3.95
CA LYS A 93 34.61 45.65 4.78
C LYS A 93 33.11 45.86 5.03
N ASN A 94 32.55 46.97 4.56
CA ASN A 94 31.17 47.37 4.86
C ASN A 94 30.23 46.88 3.75
N VAL A 95 29.21 46.11 4.12
CA VAL A 95 28.15 45.61 3.24
C VAL A 95 26.89 46.46 3.44
N THR A 96 26.19 46.75 2.35
CA THR A 96 24.89 47.43 2.35
C THR A 96 23.91 46.69 1.45
N VAL A 97 22.74 46.38 1.99
CA VAL A 97 21.62 45.74 1.30
C VAL A 97 20.40 46.65 1.37
N VAL A 98 19.82 47.01 0.24
CA VAL A 98 18.52 47.71 0.16
C VAL A 98 17.45 46.71 -0.26
N ASN A 99 16.22 46.86 0.23
CA ASN A 99 15.09 46.01 -0.16
C ASN A 99 14.89 45.93 -1.68
N ALA A 100 14.28 44.84 -2.15
CA ALA A 100 13.68 44.76 -3.47
C ALA A 100 12.26 45.37 -3.43
N ASP A 101 11.69 45.70 -4.59
CA ASP A 101 10.38 46.36 -4.69
C ASP A 101 9.24 45.57 -4.03
N TRP A 102 9.36 44.23 -4.02
CA TRP A 102 8.35 43.30 -3.50
C TRP A 102 8.49 42.96 -2.00
N ASN A 103 9.61 43.31 -1.34
CA ASN A 103 9.83 43.04 0.10
C ASN A 103 10.16 44.28 0.93
N GLY A 104 9.88 45.48 0.42
CA GLY A 104 10.16 46.73 1.11
C GLY A 104 9.35 46.97 2.40
N THR A 105 8.16 46.37 2.53
CA THR A 105 7.32 46.55 3.74
C THR A 105 7.45 45.36 4.68
N ILE A 106 7.88 45.62 5.93
CA ILE A 106 7.92 44.62 7.02
C ILE A 106 6.89 45.00 8.08
N PRO A 107 5.78 44.26 8.24
CA PRO A 107 4.79 44.49 9.30
C PRO A 107 5.39 44.48 10.71
N ALA A 108 4.70 45.07 11.68
CA ALA A 108 5.07 44.96 13.10
C ALA A 108 5.10 43.48 13.52
N GLY A 109 6.21 43.02 14.11
CA GLY A 109 6.45 41.61 14.45
C GLY A 109 6.83 40.70 13.26
N GLY A 110 6.80 41.21 12.01
CA GLY A 110 7.18 40.46 10.81
C GLY A 110 8.68 40.47 10.52
N SER A 111 9.09 39.75 9.47
CA SER A 111 10.46 39.73 8.99
C SER A 111 10.56 39.80 7.45
N ALA A 112 11.74 40.11 6.94
CA ALA A 112 12.11 39.96 5.53
C ALA A 112 13.53 39.42 5.42
N SER A 113 13.76 38.54 4.43
CA SER A 113 15.04 37.82 4.28
C SER A 113 15.78 38.20 3.00
N ALA A 114 17.11 38.21 3.08
CA ALA A 114 18.02 38.40 1.95
C ALA A 114 19.23 37.47 2.04
N GLY A 115 19.82 37.09 0.90
CA GLY A 115 21.03 36.27 0.87
C GLY A 115 22.00 36.67 -0.24
N ALA A 116 23.28 36.36 -0.05
CA ALA A 116 24.33 36.60 -1.04
C ALA A 116 25.55 35.69 -0.82
N ASN A 117 26.30 35.49 -1.90
CA ASN A 117 27.52 34.67 -1.89
C ASN A 117 28.77 35.54 -1.73
N PHE A 118 29.67 35.11 -0.87
CA PHE A 118 30.93 35.78 -0.55
C PHE A 118 32.12 34.81 -0.73
N SER A 119 33.28 35.35 -1.10
CA SER A 119 34.58 34.65 -1.02
C SER A 119 35.41 35.21 0.14
N TYR A 120 36.32 34.40 0.68
CA TYR A 120 37.22 34.81 1.78
C TYR A 120 38.46 33.92 1.81
N SER A 121 39.39 34.16 2.74
CA SER A 121 40.42 33.16 3.08
C SER A 121 40.81 33.22 4.56
N GLY A 122 41.23 32.08 5.13
CA GLY A 122 41.53 31.95 6.56
C GLY A 122 40.28 31.64 7.38
N THR A 123 39.81 32.59 8.19
CA THR A 123 38.71 32.39 9.16
C THR A 123 37.48 33.19 8.78
N ASN A 124 36.32 32.53 8.62
CA ASN A 124 35.06 33.21 8.32
C ASN A 124 34.36 33.74 9.58
N ALA A 125 34.89 34.81 10.17
CA ALA A 125 34.23 35.48 11.30
C ALA A 125 32.95 36.22 10.85
N ALA A 126 31.81 35.87 11.47
CA ALA A 126 30.52 36.51 11.25
C ALA A 126 30.50 38.00 11.69
N PRO A 127 29.59 38.83 11.14
CA PRO A 127 29.43 40.22 11.59
C PRO A 127 28.81 40.29 13.00
N THR A 128 29.40 41.11 13.88
CA THR A 128 28.94 41.30 15.27
C THR A 128 28.07 42.53 15.47
N SER A 129 27.71 43.25 14.40
CA SER A 129 26.78 44.39 14.47
C SER A 129 26.06 44.63 13.15
N PHE A 130 24.78 44.95 13.25
CA PHE A 130 23.87 45.21 12.14
C PHE A 130 23.07 46.48 12.44
N ALA A 131 22.76 47.27 11.41
CA ALA A 131 21.87 48.42 11.52
C ALA A 131 20.87 48.46 10.37
N VAL A 132 19.60 48.76 10.67
CA VAL A 132 18.52 48.90 9.69
C VAL A 132 18.07 50.35 9.66
N ASN A 133 18.03 50.94 8.48
CA ASN A 133 17.71 52.36 8.25
C ASN A 133 18.58 53.34 9.06
N GLY A 134 19.79 52.91 9.46
CA GLY A 134 20.72 53.68 10.29
C GLY A 134 20.53 53.53 11.80
N THR A 135 19.51 52.81 12.26
CA THR A 135 19.36 52.43 13.68
C THR A 135 20.05 51.10 13.92
N ALA A 136 20.92 51.03 14.93
CA ALA A 136 21.60 49.79 15.32
C ALA A 136 20.57 48.77 15.85
N CYS A 137 20.55 47.58 15.26
CA CYS A 137 19.74 46.48 15.75
C CYS A 137 20.47 45.81 16.91
N THR A 138 19.83 45.71 18.07
CA THR A 138 20.38 45.00 19.23
C THR A 138 20.24 43.49 19.00
N GLY A 139 21.16 42.92 18.23
CA GLY A 139 21.11 41.52 17.84
C GLY A 139 22.26 41.12 16.93
N ALA A 140 23.36 40.71 17.55
CA ALA A 140 24.31 39.71 17.03
C ALA A 140 24.91 38.97 18.24
N HIS A 141 24.06 38.65 19.23
CA HIS A 141 24.45 37.91 20.43
C HIS A 141 24.81 36.48 20.04
N ALA A 142 26.04 36.08 20.31
CA ALA A 142 26.53 34.76 19.94
C ALA A 142 25.88 33.67 20.83
N ALA A 143 25.25 32.69 20.17
CA ALA A 143 24.73 31.49 20.81
C ALA A 143 25.84 30.79 21.63
N PRO A 144 25.48 30.05 22.71
CA PRO A 144 26.47 29.33 23.50
C PRO A 144 27.19 28.28 22.66
N THR A 145 28.34 27.79 23.11
CA THR A 145 28.92 26.55 22.59
C THR A 145 28.52 25.38 23.48
N THR A 146 28.26 24.20 22.91
CA THR A 146 27.99 22.97 23.68
C THR A 146 28.53 21.73 22.99
N ALA A 147 28.94 20.74 23.79
CA ALA A 147 29.39 19.44 23.32
C ALA A 147 28.89 18.34 24.27
N LEU A 148 28.31 17.29 23.71
CA LEU A 148 28.00 16.07 24.44
C LEU A 148 29.32 15.33 24.75
N THR A 149 29.50 14.94 26.01
CA THR A 149 30.71 14.23 26.51
C THR A 149 30.40 12.82 27.02
N SER A 150 29.13 12.49 27.20
CA SER A 150 28.63 11.12 27.40
C SER A 150 27.17 11.06 26.91
N PRO A 151 26.71 9.97 26.26
CA PRO A 151 27.48 8.81 25.81
C PRO A 151 28.48 9.14 24.69
N ALA A 152 29.42 8.23 24.44
CA ALA A 152 30.29 8.29 23.27
C ALA A 152 29.55 7.78 22.01
N PRO A 153 29.85 8.31 20.80
CA PRO A 153 29.35 7.72 19.55
C PRO A 153 29.74 6.25 19.42
N GLY A 154 28.79 5.41 19.02
CA GLY A 154 28.95 3.95 18.95
C GLY A 154 28.84 3.22 20.30
N ALA A 155 28.46 3.91 21.39
CA ALA A 155 28.24 3.25 22.68
C ALA A 155 27.06 2.25 22.59
N ASN A 156 27.19 1.14 23.33
CA ASN A 156 26.22 0.06 23.38
C ASN A 156 25.70 -0.13 24.81
N TYR A 157 24.38 -0.13 24.96
CA TYR A 157 23.67 -0.34 26.23
C TYR A 157 22.67 -1.49 26.10
N GLN A 158 22.08 -1.92 27.21
CA GLN A 158 20.99 -2.92 27.25
C GLN A 158 19.68 -2.22 27.58
N ALA A 159 18.56 -2.67 27.01
CA ALA A 159 17.24 -2.09 27.32
C ALA A 159 16.97 -2.11 28.84
N GLY A 160 16.49 -0.98 29.37
CA GLY A 160 16.29 -0.77 30.81
C GLY A 160 17.54 -0.40 31.62
N ALA A 161 18.74 -0.36 31.03
CA ALA A 161 19.92 0.20 31.69
C ALA A 161 19.82 1.73 31.84
N THR A 162 20.43 2.29 32.88
CA THR A 162 20.59 3.75 33.02
C THR A 162 21.73 4.24 32.14
N ILE A 163 21.43 5.17 31.22
CA ILE A 163 22.38 5.75 30.27
C ILE A 163 22.84 7.11 30.81
N PRO A 164 24.14 7.28 31.15
CA PRO A 164 24.65 8.53 31.70
C PRO A 164 24.88 9.56 30.59
N LEU A 165 24.15 10.67 30.66
CA LEU A 165 24.29 11.81 29.75
C LEU A 165 25.11 12.90 30.42
N SER A 166 26.09 13.45 29.70
CA SER A 166 26.96 14.53 30.17
C SER A 166 27.24 15.50 29.04
N ALA A 167 27.31 16.80 29.33
CA ALA A 167 27.67 17.82 28.36
C ALA A 167 28.50 18.96 28.97
N THR A 168 29.31 19.60 28.14
CA THR A 168 29.86 20.92 28.42
C THR A 168 29.03 21.99 27.72
N ALA A 169 28.94 23.17 28.33
CA ALA A 169 28.32 24.34 27.73
C ALA A 169 29.03 25.61 28.22
N SER A 170 29.22 26.57 27.32
CA SER A 170 29.86 27.87 27.60
C SER A 170 29.12 28.99 26.87
N ALA A 171 28.74 30.04 27.59
CA ALA A 171 28.08 31.21 27.01
C ALA A 171 29.11 32.20 26.43
N ALA A 172 28.68 32.96 25.42
CA ALA A 172 29.46 34.04 24.81
C ALA A 172 29.00 35.42 25.31
N ASP A 173 29.69 36.48 24.87
CA ASP A 173 29.30 37.90 24.99
C ASP A 173 28.94 38.40 26.41
N GLY A 174 29.40 37.70 27.45
CA GLY A 174 29.14 38.02 28.86
C GLY A 174 27.82 37.46 29.41
N ALA A 175 27.08 36.68 28.64
CA ALA A 175 25.94 35.91 29.11
C ALA A 175 26.37 34.73 30.01
N SER A 176 25.41 34.09 30.67
CA SER A 176 25.61 32.82 31.40
C SER A 176 24.74 31.71 30.82
N ILE A 177 25.14 30.44 30.97
CA ILE A 177 24.27 29.30 30.60
C ILE A 177 23.09 29.25 31.57
N SER A 178 21.87 29.23 31.03
CA SER A 178 20.62 29.17 31.80
C SER A 178 20.13 27.73 31.98
N LYS A 179 20.32 26.87 30.98
CA LYS A 179 20.07 25.42 31.03
C LYS A 179 20.82 24.68 29.92
N VAL A 180 21.02 23.37 30.11
CA VAL A 180 21.34 22.40 29.06
C VAL A 180 20.26 21.34 29.06
N GLU A 181 19.75 20.99 27.88
CA GLU A 181 18.72 19.99 27.66
C GLU A 181 19.28 18.81 26.87
N PHE A 182 18.90 17.59 27.23
CA PHE A 182 19.36 16.37 26.57
C PHE A 182 18.20 15.76 25.76
N TYR A 183 18.48 15.37 24.53
CA TYR A 183 17.50 14.84 23.59
C TYR A 183 17.90 13.44 23.09
N ASP A 184 16.90 12.61 22.81
CA ASP A 184 17.01 11.47 21.88
C ASP A 184 16.13 11.77 20.67
N ASN A 185 16.75 11.89 19.49
CA ASN A 185 16.08 12.40 18.29
C ASN A 185 15.36 13.72 18.63
N THR A 186 14.04 13.83 18.44
CA THR A 186 13.26 15.04 18.79
C THR A 186 12.74 15.06 20.24
N THR A 187 12.98 14.00 21.03
CA THR A 187 12.37 13.81 22.36
C THR A 187 13.26 14.36 23.47
N LEU A 188 12.76 15.33 24.24
CA LEU A 188 13.44 15.83 25.43
C LEU A 188 13.49 14.76 26.52
N LEU A 189 14.70 14.35 26.91
CA LEU A 189 14.95 13.37 27.98
C LEU A 189 15.01 14.04 29.36
N GLY A 190 15.62 15.23 29.44
CA GLY A 190 15.79 15.96 30.70
C GLY A 190 16.58 17.25 30.57
N THR A 191 16.57 18.04 31.66
CA THR A 191 17.16 19.39 31.72
C THR A 191 18.09 19.51 32.93
N ALA A 192 19.30 20.04 32.73
CA ALA A 192 20.26 20.38 33.78
C ALA A 192 20.51 21.89 33.79
N THR A 193 20.31 22.56 34.94
CA THR A 193 20.43 24.03 35.07
C THR A 193 21.76 24.49 35.69
N THR A 194 22.60 23.57 36.16
CA THR A 194 23.88 23.88 36.81
C THR A 194 24.99 22.94 36.33
N ALA A 195 26.20 23.47 36.12
CA ALA A 195 27.37 22.66 35.82
C ALA A 195 27.81 21.84 37.04
N PRO A 196 28.30 20.59 36.87
CA PRO A 196 28.44 19.85 35.61
C PRO A 196 27.07 19.40 35.07
N TYR A 197 26.79 19.71 33.79
CA TYR A 197 25.52 19.37 33.16
C TYR A 197 25.46 17.87 32.89
N THR A 198 24.64 17.18 33.68
CA THR A 198 24.52 15.72 33.65
C THR A 198 23.06 15.31 33.81
N PHE A 199 22.69 14.18 33.23
CA PHE A 199 21.37 13.56 33.37
C PHE A 199 21.50 12.03 33.33
N SER A 200 20.61 11.33 34.02
CA SER A 200 20.57 9.87 34.04
C SER A 200 19.31 9.39 33.34
N TRP A 201 19.42 9.06 32.06
CA TRP A 201 18.29 8.58 31.27
C TRP A 201 17.99 7.12 31.61
N THR A 202 16.74 6.84 31.97
CA THR A 202 16.23 5.50 32.27
C THR A 202 15.09 5.16 31.33
N GLY A 203 14.83 3.86 31.12
CA GLY A 203 13.73 3.41 30.27
C GLY A 203 13.94 3.64 28.77
N ALA A 204 15.19 3.74 28.32
CA ALA A 204 15.51 3.71 26.89
C ALA A 204 14.92 2.45 26.23
N ALA A 205 14.22 2.64 25.09
CA ALA A 205 13.75 1.56 24.25
C ALA A 205 14.93 0.78 23.63
N SER A 206 14.67 -0.36 23.00
CA SER A 206 15.67 -1.04 22.18
C SER A 206 15.68 -0.50 20.75
N GLY A 207 16.86 -0.22 20.21
CA GLY A 207 17.04 0.34 18.87
C GLY A 207 18.30 1.20 18.75
N SER A 208 18.39 1.96 17.67
CA SER A 208 19.40 3.01 17.49
C SER A 208 18.83 4.36 17.95
N HIS A 209 19.61 5.09 18.75
CA HIS A 209 19.23 6.37 19.35
C HIS A 209 20.22 7.46 18.98
N SER A 210 19.75 8.70 18.84
CA SER A 210 20.56 9.84 18.38
C SER A 210 20.59 10.90 19.46
N ILE A 211 21.59 10.80 20.34
CA ILE A 211 21.63 11.59 21.58
C ILE A 211 22.38 12.90 21.34
N TYR A 212 21.80 14.03 21.75
CA TYR A 212 22.50 15.31 21.71
C TYR A 212 22.14 16.23 22.89
N ALA A 213 22.98 17.23 23.12
CA ALA A 213 22.78 18.26 24.14
C ALA A 213 22.48 19.61 23.48
N LYS A 214 21.53 20.36 24.05
CA LYS A 214 21.11 21.69 23.62
C LYS A 214 21.32 22.70 24.74
N ALA A 215 22.27 23.60 24.60
CA ALA A 215 22.54 24.64 25.59
C ALA A 215 21.73 25.90 25.30
N TYR A 216 21.29 26.57 26.36
CA TYR A 216 20.62 27.87 26.33
C TYR A 216 21.35 28.83 27.26
N ASP A 217 21.36 30.12 26.92
CA ASP A 217 21.93 31.17 27.76
C ASP A 217 20.89 32.08 28.43
N SER A 218 21.37 33.07 29.18
CA SER A 218 20.59 34.06 29.93
C SER A 218 19.92 35.13 29.07
N LEU A 219 20.24 35.20 27.76
CA LEU A 219 19.65 36.14 26.80
C LEU A 219 18.71 35.43 25.80
N GLY A 220 18.63 34.09 25.86
CA GLY A 220 17.66 33.27 25.16
C GLY A 220 18.16 32.66 23.84
N ALA A 221 19.46 32.81 23.51
CA ALA A 221 20.04 32.06 22.38
C ALA A 221 20.37 30.62 22.80
N SER A 222 20.48 29.74 21.80
CA SER A 222 20.73 28.31 22.02
C SER A 222 21.54 27.68 20.90
N SER A 223 22.23 26.58 21.22
CA SER A 223 22.98 25.76 20.26
C SER A 223 22.87 24.27 20.60
N GLU A 224 23.18 23.42 19.63
CA GLU A 224 23.11 21.95 19.74
C GLU A 224 24.50 21.34 19.50
N SER A 225 24.80 20.25 20.20
CA SER A 225 26.02 19.48 19.99
C SER A 225 25.91 18.58 18.76
N THR A 226 27.05 18.12 18.23
CA THR A 226 27.05 16.94 17.35
C THR A 226 26.37 15.76 18.05
N PRO A 227 25.42 15.06 17.43
CA PRO A 227 24.79 13.89 18.03
C PRO A 227 25.75 12.71 18.19
N ALA A 228 25.60 11.95 19.27
CA ALA A 228 26.18 10.63 19.47
C ALA A 228 25.12 9.57 19.15
N GLY A 229 25.29 8.88 18.02
CA GLY A 229 24.53 7.67 17.73
C GLY A 229 24.94 6.55 18.70
N ILE A 230 23.97 5.93 19.38
CA ILE A 230 24.18 4.79 20.28
C ILE A 230 23.22 3.65 19.92
N THR A 231 23.52 2.44 20.37
CA THR A 231 22.60 1.30 20.25
C THR A 231 22.19 0.79 21.63
N VAL A 232 20.89 0.55 21.80
CA VAL A 232 20.33 -0.10 22.98
C VAL A 232 19.83 -1.48 22.55
N ALA A 233 20.55 -2.52 22.95
CA ALA A 233 20.21 -3.90 22.60
C ALA A 233 18.91 -4.35 23.29
N SER A 234 18.13 -5.17 22.61
CA SER A 234 16.92 -5.79 23.17
C SER A 234 17.25 -6.65 24.39
N GLY A 235 16.71 -6.27 25.54
CA GLY A 235 16.85 -7.05 26.77
C GLY A 235 16.14 -8.42 26.69
N PRO A 236 16.40 -9.31 27.66
CA PRO A 236 15.68 -10.58 27.74
C PRO A 236 14.17 -10.32 27.95
N ALA A 237 13.34 -11.09 27.26
CA ALA A 237 11.90 -10.89 27.21
C ALA A 237 11.13 -12.19 27.40
N VAL A 238 9.92 -12.08 27.97
CA VAL A 238 8.87 -13.08 27.82
C VAL A 238 8.24 -12.86 26.45
N THR A 239 8.01 -13.93 25.70
CA THR A 239 7.28 -13.93 24.42
C THR A 239 6.07 -14.84 24.54
N ALA A 240 4.92 -14.41 24.01
CA ALA A 240 3.66 -15.16 24.03
C ALA A 240 3.08 -15.29 22.63
N THR A 241 2.45 -16.43 22.35
CA THR A 241 2.06 -16.87 21.01
C THR A 241 0.74 -17.65 21.06
N PRO A 242 -0.36 -17.16 20.46
CA PRO A 242 -0.52 -15.85 19.83
C PRO A 242 -0.58 -14.69 20.86
N VAL A 243 -0.41 -13.46 20.39
CA VAL A 243 -0.67 -12.22 21.16
C VAL A 243 -2.13 -11.74 21.10
N THR A 244 -2.96 -12.37 20.26
CA THR A 244 -4.41 -12.20 20.26
C THR A 244 -5.10 -13.54 20.15
N LEU A 245 -6.19 -13.76 20.89
CA LEU A 245 -6.87 -15.05 20.96
C LEU A 245 -8.37 -14.86 21.13
N SER A 246 -9.19 -15.43 20.25
CA SER A 246 -10.64 -15.47 20.44
C SER A 246 -11.08 -16.80 21.04
N VAL A 247 -11.90 -16.75 22.10
CA VAL A 247 -12.41 -17.91 22.85
C VAL A 247 -13.93 -17.82 22.95
N ASN A 248 -14.65 -18.84 22.49
CA ASN A 248 -16.10 -18.91 22.62
C ASN A 248 -16.53 -19.16 24.07
N GLN A 249 -17.68 -18.60 24.46
CA GLN A 249 -18.34 -18.87 25.75
C GLN A 249 -18.35 -20.37 26.12
N GLY A 250 -17.95 -20.67 27.37
CA GLY A 250 -17.88 -22.03 27.90
C GLY A 250 -16.83 -22.93 27.26
N LYS A 251 -15.89 -22.38 26.48
CA LYS A 251 -14.75 -23.11 25.90
C LYS A 251 -13.43 -22.68 26.53
N THR A 252 -12.42 -23.50 26.31
CA THR A 252 -11.02 -23.15 26.57
C THR A 252 -10.34 -22.64 25.31
N GLY A 253 -9.46 -21.66 25.47
CA GLY A 253 -8.43 -21.29 24.49
C GLY A 253 -7.06 -21.34 25.14
N SER A 254 -5.99 -21.34 24.35
CA SER A 254 -4.63 -21.37 24.89
C SER A 254 -3.66 -20.56 24.05
N PHE A 255 -2.67 -19.98 24.73
CA PHE A 255 -1.47 -19.45 24.11
C PHE A 255 -0.24 -20.10 24.75
N THR A 256 0.91 -20.02 24.11
CA THR A 256 2.18 -20.54 24.62
C THR A 256 3.12 -19.41 25.00
N VAL A 257 4.06 -19.69 25.89
CA VAL A 257 5.05 -18.74 26.42
C VAL A 257 6.45 -19.34 26.33
N LYS A 258 7.45 -18.53 25.96
CA LYS A 258 8.88 -18.85 26.05
C LYS A 258 9.70 -17.59 26.34
N LEU A 259 10.97 -17.74 26.72
CA LEU A 259 11.89 -16.61 26.84
C LEU A 259 12.57 -16.32 25.50
N SER A 260 12.99 -15.07 25.27
CA SER A 260 13.72 -14.67 24.05
C SER A 260 15.20 -15.03 24.06
N SER A 261 15.79 -15.31 25.23
CA SER A 261 17.21 -15.67 25.36
C SER A 261 17.45 -16.64 26.54
N GLN A 262 18.61 -17.29 26.53
CA GLN A 262 19.00 -18.27 27.55
C GLN A 262 19.25 -17.58 28.91
N PRO A 263 18.51 -17.95 29.97
CA PRO A 263 18.70 -17.38 31.29
C PRO A 263 19.91 -18.03 31.99
N SER A 264 20.56 -17.30 32.89
CA SER A 264 21.67 -17.79 33.71
C SER A 264 21.22 -18.61 34.94
N ALA A 265 19.92 -18.61 35.25
CA ALA A 265 19.28 -19.34 36.35
C ALA A 265 17.84 -19.69 35.96
N ASN A 266 17.08 -20.35 36.85
CA ASN A 266 15.66 -20.59 36.61
C ASN A 266 14.86 -19.29 36.75
N VAL A 267 13.94 -19.06 35.80
CA VAL A 267 13.06 -17.90 35.70
C VAL A 267 11.62 -18.36 35.85
N THR A 268 10.89 -17.75 36.79
CA THR A 268 9.45 -17.97 36.95
C THR A 268 8.69 -16.88 36.20
N VAL A 269 7.90 -17.27 35.20
CA VAL A 269 6.96 -16.39 34.50
C VAL A 269 5.57 -16.62 35.09
N THR A 270 4.88 -15.54 35.46
CA THR A 270 3.50 -15.58 35.95
C THR A 270 2.59 -14.87 34.96
N THR A 271 1.45 -15.48 34.63
CA THR A 271 0.41 -14.90 33.77
C THR A 271 -0.79 -14.47 34.61
N THR A 272 -1.16 -13.19 34.53
CA THR A 272 -2.35 -12.64 35.21
C THR A 272 -3.24 -11.87 34.24
N ARG A 273 -4.55 -11.83 34.50
CA ARG A 273 -5.45 -10.89 33.81
C ARG A 273 -5.20 -9.49 34.34
N THR A 274 -4.75 -8.58 33.50
CA THR A 274 -4.38 -7.20 33.85
C THR A 274 -5.47 -6.18 33.50
N SER A 275 -6.38 -6.49 32.58
CA SER A 275 -7.50 -5.61 32.21
C SER A 275 -8.72 -6.37 31.67
N GLY A 276 -9.84 -5.66 31.51
CA GLY A 276 -10.98 -6.08 30.70
C GLY A 276 -11.87 -7.18 31.29
N ASN A 277 -12.49 -7.96 30.40
CA ASN A 277 -13.59 -8.89 30.69
C ASN A 277 -13.27 -9.87 31.84
N THR A 278 -14.19 -9.96 32.80
CA THR A 278 -14.03 -10.80 33.99
C THR A 278 -14.35 -12.27 33.79
N GLY A 279 -15.06 -12.66 32.72
CA GLY A 279 -15.38 -14.07 32.41
C GLY A 279 -14.18 -14.90 32.01
N LEU A 280 -13.27 -14.31 31.23
CA LEU A 280 -12.01 -14.91 30.82
C LEU A 280 -11.08 -15.13 32.03
N SER A 281 -10.62 -16.36 32.26
CA SER A 281 -9.78 -16.72 33.42
C SER A 281 -8.69 -17.73 33.08
N VAL A 282 -7.49 -17.57 33.66
CA VAL A 282 -6.42 -18.57 33.52
C VAL A 282 -6.79 -19.82 34.30
N THR A 283 -6.81 -20.97 33.61
CA THR A 283 -7.26 -22.26 34.13
C THR A 283 -6.09 -23.23 34.33
N SER A 284 -5.04 -23.14 33.51
CA SER A 284 -3.75 -23.81 33.73
C SER A 284 -2.59 -23.01 33.14
N GLY A 285 -1.36 -23.26 33.58
CA GLY A 285 -0.17 -22.54 33.10
C GLY A 285 -0.05 -21.09 33.63
N GLY A 286 -0.80 -20.72 34.67
CA GLY A 286 -0.70 -19.38 35.28
C GLY A 286 0.66 -19.05 35.91
N THR A 287 1.46 -20.07 36.19
CA THR A 287 2.88 -19.94 36.59
C THR A 287 3.69 -20.99 35.83
N LEU A 288 4.75 -20.57 35.15
CA LEU A 288 5.62 -21.39 34.30
C LEU A 288 7.09 -21.20 34.72
N THR A 289 7.90 -22.25 34.61
CA THR A 289 9.32 -22.22 35.01
C THR A 289 10.20 -22.52 33.81
N PHE A 290 11.08 -21.58 33.49
CA PHE A 290 12.05 -21.66 32.40
C PHE A 290 13.46 -21.80 32.98
N THR A 291 14.15 -22.87 32.63
CA THR A 291 15.52 -23.18 33.03
C THR A 291 16.50 -22.77 31.93
N PRO A 292 17.82 -22.74 32.21
CA PRO A 292 18.84 -22.60 31.17
C PRO A 292 18.77 -23.68 30.06
N SER A 293 18.02 -24.78 30.24
CA SER A 293 17.88 -25.87 29.27
C SER A 293 16.53 -25.96 28.55
N ASN A 294 15.46 -25.28 29.02
CA ASN A 294 14.14 -25.30 28.35
C ASN A 294 13.56 -23.90 28.07
N TRP A 295 14.34 -22.83 28.22
CA TRP A 295 13.91 -21.43 28.05
C TRP A 295 13.22 -21.12 26.71
N SER A 296 13.67 -21.76 25.63
CA SER A 296 13.13 -21.62 24.27
C SER A 296 12.00 -22.60 23.97
N THR A 297 11.76 -23.59 24.84
CA THR A 297 10.66 -24.54 24.72
C THR A 297 9.36 -23.86 25.13
N ALA A 298 8.43 -23.74 24.18
CA ALA A 298 7.12 -23.16 24.42
C ALA A 298 6.32 -23.96 25.47
N GLN A 299 5.80 -23.27 26.49
CA GLN A 299 4.97 -23.83 27.57
C GLN A 299 3.58 -23.21 27.55
N THR A 300 2.53 -24.02 27.68
CA THR A 300 1.13 -23.59 27.43
C THR A 300 0.48 -22.91 28.64
N VAL A 301 -0.18 -21.77 28.39
CA VAL A 301 -1.18 -21.15 29.26
C VAL A 301 -2.57 -21.45 28.68
N THR A 302 -3.46 -22.00 29.50
CA THR A 302 -4.85 -22.28 29.11
C THR A 302 -5.80 -21.35 29.84
N LEU A 303 -6.74 -20.80 29.08
CA LEU A 303 -7.76 -19.85 29.50
C LEU A 303 -9.14 -20.50 29.33
N THR A 304 -10.10 -20.16 30.18
CA THR A 304 -11.51 -20.52 30.01
C THR A 304 -12.35 -19.25 29.91
N ALA A 305 -13.28 -19.23 28.96
CA ALA A 305 -14.35 -18.24 28.85
C ALA A 305 -15.57 -18.65 29.68
N ASP A 306 -16.29 -17.70 30.28
CA ASP A 306 -17.53 -18.04 31.00
C ASP A 306 -18.69 -18.35 30.03
N ALA A 307 -19.85 -18.76 30.54
CA ALA A 307 -20.97 -19.23 29.72
C ALA A 307 -21.87 -18.08 29.20
N SER A 308 -21.48 -16.82 29.37
CA SER A 308 -22.41 -15.68 29.30
C SER A 308 -21.81 -14.33 28.95
N SER A 309 -20.52 -14.08 29.25
CA SER A 309 -19.90 -12.77 29.04
C SER A 309 -19.41 -12.58 27.59
N THR A 310 -19.00 -11.35 27.24
CA THR A 310 -18.52 -11.01 25.89
C THR A 310 -17.50 -9.87 25.95
N GLY A 311 -16.55 -9.88 25.02
CA GLY A 311 -15.53 -8.84 24.88
C GLY A 311 -14.20 -9.21 25.52
N SER A 312 -13.23 -8.31 25.39
CA SER A 312 -11.81 -8.63 25.57
C SER A 312 -11.25 -8.37 26.96
N ALA A 313 -10.21 -9.13 27.30
CA ALA A 313 -9.37 -8.98 28.48
C ALA A 313 -7.90 -9.11 28.09
N THR A 314 -7.03 -8.30 28.70
CA THR A 314 -5.57 -8.46 28.54
C THR A 314 -5.04 -9.39 29.61
N PHE A 315 -4.23 -10.36 29.19
CA PHE A 315 -3.43 -11.22 30.06
C PHE A 315 -1.96 -10.91 29.88
N THR A 316 -1.23 -10.69 30.96
CA THR A 316 0.19 -10.32 30.92
C THR A 316 1.03 -11.41 31.55
N SER A 317 1.98 -11.95 30.78
CA SER A 317 2.97 -12.93 31.21
C SER A 317 4.29 -12.20 31.53
N ALA A 318 4.67 -12.17 32.80
CA ALA A 318 5.78 -11.35 33.30
C ALA A 318 6.75 -12.15 34.19
N ALA A 319 8.03 -11.75 34.20
CA ALA A 319 9.07 -12.25 35.09
C ALA A 319 10.05 -11.12 35.48
N THR A 320 10.65 -11.22 36.66
CA THR A 320 11.58 -10.20 37.18
C THR A 320 12.81 -10.07 36.28
N GLY A 321 13.04 -8.87 35.74
CA GLY A 321 14.16 -8.60 34.83
C GLY A 321 13.90 -8.95 33.37
N TYR A 322 12.66 -9.30 33.00
CA TYR A 322 12.25 -9.58 31.62
C TYR A 322 11.19 -8.59 31.16
N THR A 323 11.23 -8.15 29.90
CA THR A 323 10.08 -7.47 29.28
C THR A 323 8.89 -8.43 29.26
N SER A 324 7.73 -8.01 29.76
CA SER A 324 6.52 -8.84 29.81
C SER A 324 5.81 -8.91 28.45
N SER A 325 5.24 -10.07 28.13
CA SER A 325 4.34 -10.21 26.97
C SER A 325 2.89 -9.99 27.37
N ALA A 326 2.06 -9.48 26.46
CA ALA A 326 0.63 -9.26 26.67
C ALA A 326 -0.18 -9.95 25.57
N VAL A 327 -1.20 -10.70 25.97
CA VAL A 327 -2.14 -11.39 25.09
C VAL A 327 -3.52 -10.76 25.27
N THR A 328 -4.11 -10.25 24.19
CA THR A 328 -5.49 -9.75 24.21
C THR A 328 -6.44 -10.89 23.84
N VAL A 329 -7.17 -11.38 24.82
CA VAL A 329 -8.09 -12.51 24.68
C VAL A 329 -9.51 -11.95 24.56
N THR A 330 -10.28 -12.37 23.56
CA THR A 330 -11.66 -11.91 23.35
C THR A 330 -12.64 -13.03 23.63
N GLU A 331 -13.57 -12.82 24.58
CA GLU A 331 -14.68 -13.74 24.79
C GLU A 331 -15.73 -13.47 23.72
N LEU A 332 -15.94 -14.45 22.85
CA LEU A 332 -16.97 -14.41 21.84
C LEU A 332 -18.23 -15.08 22.38
N ALA A 333 -19.38 -14.47 22.09
CA ALA A 333 -20.66 -15.17 22.24
C ALA A 333 -20.60 -16.49 21.47
N ALA A 334 -21.13 -17.58 22.05
CA ALA A 334 -21.06 -18.91 21.43
C ALA A 334 -21.57 -18.85 19.98
N ALA A 335 -20.68 -19.08 19.02
CA ALA A 335 -21.01 -18.90 17.61
C ALA A 335 -22.06 -19.92 17.18
N SER A 336 -23.01 -19.48 16.34
CA SER A 336 -24.12 -20.34 15.90
C SER A 336 -23.64 -21.34 14.85
N GLY A 337 -23.23 -22.53 15.30
CA GLY A 337 -22.98 -23.69 14.46
C GLY A 337 -21.52 -23.91 14.08
N VAL A 338 -21.18 -25.17 13.79
CA VAL A 338 -19.80 -25.68 13.66
C VAL A 338 -18.94 -24.91 12.66
N TYR A 339 -19.51 -24.40 11.56
CA TYR A 339 -18.74 -23.72 10.52
C TYR A 339 -18.27 -22.31 10.95
N ASN A 340 -19.01 -21.62 11.82
CA ASN A 340 -18.54 -20.36 12.41
C ASN A 340 -17.41 -20.61 13.45
N ASP A 341 -17.46 -21.73 14.18
CA ASP A 341 -16.36 -22.18 15.05
C ASP A 341 -15.09 -22.53 14.24
N ARG A 342 -15.23 -23.15 13.06
CA ARG A 342 -14.11 -23.45 12.16
C ARG A 342 -13.48 -22.20 11.56
N PHE A 343 -14.30 -21.25 11.12
CA PHE A 343 -13.85 -19.90 10.76
C PHE A 343 -13.06 -19.26 11.91
N LEU A 344 -13.62 -19.30 13.13
CA LEU A 344 -12.98 -18.93 14.40
C LEU A 344 -11.53 -19.43 14.53
N GLN A 345 -11.37 -20.74 14.42
CA GLN A 345 -10.11 -21.44 14.59
C GLN A 345 -9.10 -21.13 13.47
N LEU A 346 -9.53 -21.12 12.21
CA LEU A 346 -8.64 -20.82 11.08
C LEU A 346 -8.22 -19.34 11.06
N TYR A 347 -9.13 -18.41 11.34
CA TYR A 347 -8.82 -17.00 11.55
C TYR A 347 -7.77 -16.82 12.66
N ASN A 348 -7.94 -17.50 13.81
CA ASN A 348 -6.94 -17.46 14.89
C ASN A 348 -5.56 -18.00 14.45
N LYS A 349 -5.48 -19.03 13.58
CA LYS A 349 -4.20 -19.47 13.01
C LYS A 349 -3.59 -18.42 12.07
N ILE A 350 -4.40 -17.81 11.20
CA ILE A 350 -3.96 -16.78 10.24
C ILE A 350 -3.41 -15.56 10.99
N LYS A 351 -4.09 -15.10 12.05
CA LYS A 351 -3.68 -13.91 12.83
C LYS A 351 -2.64 -14.20 13.93
N ASP A 352 -2.12 -15.42 14.08
CA ASP A 352 -1.01 -15.70 15.00
C ASP A 352 0.33 -15.23 14.37
N PRO A 353 1.06 -14.27 14.95
CA PRO A 353 2.34 -13.82 14.40
C PRO A 353 3.40 -14.92 14.31
N ALA A 354 3.30 -16.01 15.09
CA ALA A 354 4.23 -17.14 14.97
C ALA A 354 3.97 -18.03 13.74
N ASN A 355 2.81 -17.89 13.09
CA ASN A 355 2.51 -18.54 11.82
C ASN A 355 2.91 -17.68 10.61
N GLY A 356 3.48 -16.48 10.80
CA GLY A 356 4.22 -15.77 9.76
C GLY A 356 3.41 -15.21 8.59
N TYR A 357 2.08 -15.16 8.62
CA TYR A 357 1.25 -14.62 7.53
C TYR A 357 1.39 -13.11 7.27
N PHE A 358 1.99 -12.36 8.21
CA PHE A 358 2.01 -10.90 8.18
C PHE A 358 3.40 -10.34 8.54
N SER A 359 3.77 -9.24 7.90
CA SER A 359 4.95 -8.43 8.23
C SER A 359 4.78 -7.70 9.58
N PRO A 360 5.85 -7.06 10.12
CA PRO A 360 5.78 -6.23 11.33
C PRO A 360 4.75 -5.08 11.25
N GLU A 361 4.50 -4.56 10.05
CA GLU A 361 3.50 -3.52 9.74
C GLU A 361 2.06 -4.06 9.75
N GLY A 362 1.90 -5.39 9.74
CA GLY A 362 0.62 -6.08 9.61
C GLY A 362 0.19 -6.33 8.16
N ILE A 363 1.09 -6.19 7.19
CA ILE A 363 0.86 -6.44 5.75
C ILE A 363 0.80 -7.96 5.50
N PRO A 364 -0.24 -8.51 4.84
CA PRO A 364 -0.27 -9.93 4.52
C PRO A 364 0.79 -10.24 3.46
N TYR A 365 1.64 -11.23 3.69
CA TYR A 365 2.48 -11.79 2.63
C TYR A 365 1.61 -12.62 1.66
N HIS A 366 2.10 -12.91 0.45
CA HIS A 366 1.41 -13.83 -0.46
C HIS A 366 1.38 -15.25 0.12
N SER A 367 2.47 -15.70 0.77
CA SER A 367 2.56 -16.96 1.51
C SER A 367 3.50 -16.87 2.72
N VAL A 368 3.29 -17.74 3.72
CA VAL A 368 4.21 -17.91 4.87
C VAL A 368 5.58 -18.42 4.44
N GLU A 369 5.63 -19.20 3.36
CA GLU A 369 6.88 -19.70 2.79
C GLU A 369 7.44 -18.70 1.77
N THR A 370 8.70 -18.30 1.95
CA THR A 370 9.44 -17.35 1.11
C THR A 370 9.75 -17.87 -0.31
N LEU A 371 9.96 -19.18 -0.48
CA LEU A 371 10.23 -19.81 -1.78
C LEU A 371 8.92 -20.22 -2.46
N LEU A 372 8.31 -19.27 -3.16
CA LEU A 372 7.13 -19.46 -4.01
C LEU A 372 7.30 -18.62 -5.27
N VAL A 373 6.96 -19.20 -6.44
CA VAL A 373 6.97 -18.53 -7.75
C VAL A 373 5.72 -18.98 -8.53
N GLU A 374 4.81 -18.07 -8.88
CA GLU A 374 3.59 -18.43 -9.65
C GLU A 374 2.86 -17.25 -10.30
N ALA A 375 2.85 -16.08 -9.66
CA ALA A 375 2.33 -14.83 -10.21
C ALA A 375 3.11 -13.64 -9.59
N PRO A 376 3.20 -13.51 -8.25
CA PRO A 376 4.44 -13.05 -7.62
C PRO A 376 5.55 -14.08 -7.84
N ASP A 377 6.80 -13.64 -7.70
CA ASP A 377 8.00 -14.47 -7.85
C ASP A 377 8.79 -14.68 -6.55
N GLN A 378 8.32 -14.12 -5.43
CA GLN A 378 8.78 -14.42 -4.06
C GLN A 378 7.61 -14.38 -3.06
N GLY A 379 7.59 -15.29 -2.09
CA GLY A 379 6.39 -15.51 -1.24
C GLY A 379 6.09 -14.42 -0.21
N HIS A 380 7.08 -13.60 0.15
CA HIS A 380 6.95 -12.39 0.97
C HIS A 380 6.82 -11.11 0.12
N GLU A 381 6.68 -11.22 -1.20
CA GLU A 381 5.91 -10.20 -1.92
C GLU A 381 4.45 -10.25 -1.43
N THR A 382 3.71 -9.17 -1.68
CA THR A 382 2.26 -9.11 -1.48
C THR A 382 1.59 -8.54 -2.71
N THR A 383 0.30 -8.83 -2.83
CA THR A 383 -0.52 -8.45 -3.97
C THR A 383 -1.75 -7.67 -3.51
N SER A 384 -2.28 -6.83 -4.40
CA SER A 384 -3.60 -6.21 -4.21
C SER A 384 -4.68 -7.28 -3.95
N GLU A 385 -4.52 -8.47 -4.54
CA GLU A 385 -5.30 -9.65 -4.22
C GLU A 385 -5.23 -10.01 -2.72
N ALA A 386 -4.04 -10.17 -2.14
CA ALA A 386 -3.87 -10.49 -0.72
C ALA A 386 -4.54 -9.42 0.19
N TYR A 387 -4.40 -8.13 -0.11
CA TYR A 387 -5.13 -7.07 0.61
C TYR A 387 -6.65 -7.19 0.44
N SER A 388 -7.16 -7.51 -0.75
CA SER A 388 -8.59 -7.71 -0.99
C SER A 388 -9.16 -8.94 -0.26
N TYR A 389 -8.38 -10.01 -0.12
CA TYR A 389 -8.73 -11.17 0.72
C TYR A 389 -8.66 -10.86 2.22
N LEU A 390 -7.73 -10.01 2.66
CA LEU A 390 -7.69 -9.54 4.05
C LEU A 390 -8.96 -8.75 4.38
N LEU A 391 -9.40 -7.83 3.51
CA LEU A 391 -10.66 -7.11 3.67
C LEU A 391 -11.86 -8.07 3.79
N TRP A 392 -11.89 -9.15 3.02
CA TRP A 392 -12.96 -10.15 3.07
C TRP A 392 -12.93 -10.98 4.36
N LEU A 393 -11.75 -11.39 4.79
CA LEU A 393 -11.51 -12.11 6.04
C LEU A 393 -12.00 -11.29 7.25
N GLU A 394 -11.62 -10.00 7.30
CA GLU A 394 -12.00 -9.10 8.39
C GLU A 394 -13.47 -8.66 8.31
N ALA A 395 -14.08 -8.62 7.12
CA ALA A 395 -15.53 -8.41 6.96
C ALA A 395 -16.33 -9.60 7.52
N GLN A 396 -15.92 -10.85 7.23
CA GLN A 396 -16.50 -12.04 7.85
C GLN A 396 -16.24 -12.10 9.36
N TYR A 397 -15.08 -11.63 9.83
CA TYR A 397 -14.80 -11.48 11.27
C TYR A 397 -15.79 -10.52 11.93
N GLY A 398 -16.05 -9.36 11.31
CA GLY A 398 -17.09 -8.42 11.74
C GLY A 398 -18.50 -9.03 11.74
N ARG A 399 -18.86 -9.86 10.75
CA ARG A 399 -20.15 -10.58 10.74
C ARG A 399 -20.30 -11.52 11.93
N VAL A 400 -19.29 -12.33 12.22
CA VAL A 400 -19.35 -13.37 13.26
C VAL A 400 -19.20 -12.78 14.67
N THR A 401 -18.29 -11.83 14.86
CA THR A 401 -17.93 -11.31 16.20
C THR A 401 -18.60 -9.98 16.57
N LYS A 402 -19.11 -9.24 15.57
CA LYS A 402 -19.57 -7.85 15.68
C LYS A 402 -18.46 -6.81 15.93
N ASP A 403 -17.18 -7.20 15.89
CA ASP A 403 -16.03 -6.29 15.93
C ASP A 403 -15.66 -5.81 14.52
N TRP A 404 -16.19 -4.64 14.13
CA TRP A 404 -15.88 -4.00 12.85
C TRP A 404 -14.57 -3.20 12.84
N SER A 405 -13.83 -3.16 13.96
CA SER A 405 -12.55 -2.43 13.99
C SER A 405 -11.52 -3.02 13.01
N LYS A 406 -11.50 -4.35 12.85
CA LYS A 406 -10.50 -5.04 12.03
C LYS A 406 -10.65 -4.73 10.54
N PHE A 407 -11.89 -4.73 10.03
CA PHE A 407 -12.20 -4.34 8.65
C PHE A 407 -11.74 -2.90 8.36
N ASN A 408 -12.02 -1.96 9.26
CA ASN A 408 -11.59 -0.56 9.13
C ASN A 408 -10.06 -0.41 9.21
N SER A 409 -9.39 -1.17 10.08
CA SER A 409 -7.92 -1.21 10.16
C SER A 409 -7.28 -1.80 8.89
N ALA A 410 -7.83 -2.87 8.33
CA ALA A 410 -7.34 -3.47 7.09
C ALA A 410 -7.49 -2.52 5.88
N TRP A 411 -8.58 -1.76 5.80
CA TRP A 411 -8.71 -0.72 4.76
C TRP A 411 -7.69 0.41 4.96
N THR A 412 -7.45 0.81 6.21
CA THR A 412 -6.46 1.85 6.53
C THR A 412 -5.03 1.39 6.20
N LEU A 413 -4.73 0.11 6.42
CA LEU A 413 -3.47 -0.53 6.03
C LEU A 413 -3.29 -0.51 4.50
N MET A 414 -4.31 -0.97 3.75
CA MET A 414 -4.33 -0.94 2.29
C MET A 414 -4.14 0.48 1.73
N GLU A 415 -4.80 1.49 2.29
CA GLU A 415 -4.60 2.90 1.92
C GLU A 415 -3.22 3.46 2.28
N THR A 416 -2.55 2.89 3.28
CA THR A 416 -1.22 3.35 3.72
C THR A 416 -0.11 2.74 2.88
N TYR A 417 -0.28 1.49 2.46
CA TYR A 417 0.79 0.69 1.86
C TYR A 417 0.56 0.24 0.42
N MET A 418 -0.68 0.07 -0.05
CA MET A 418 -0.96 -0.49 -1.39
C MET A 418 -1.62 0.48 -2.38
N ILE A 419 -2.25 1.55 -1.90
CA ILE A 419 -2.71 2.66 -2.74
C ILE A 419 -1.61 3.75 -2.75
N PRO A 420 -0.99 4.09 -3.90
CA PRO A 420 0.06 5.10 -3.97
C PRO A 420 -0.42 6.48 -3.49
N GLY A 421 0.31 7.11 -2.57
CA GLY A 421 0.01 8.47 -2.09
C GLY A 421 0.42 9.55 -3.10
N HIS A 422 0.02 10.79 -2.87
CA HIS A 422 0.42 11.91 -3.74
C HIS A 422 1.95 12.07 -3.85
N THR A 423 2.70 11.68 -2.82
CA THR A 423 4.17 11.60 -2.84
C THR A 423 4.73 10.60 -3.85
N ASP A 424 3.97 9.56 -4.15
CA ASP A 424 4.37 8.42 -4.99
C ASP A 424 3.91 8.60 -6.44
N GLN A 425 2.80 9.33 -6.64
CA GLN A 425 2.24 9.72 -7.93
C GLN A 425 2.13 11.27 -8.14
N PRO A 426 3.19 12.06 -7.90
CA PRO A 426 3.13 13.52 -7.71
C PRO A 426 2.78 14.36 -8.94
N THR A 427 2.94 13.83 -10.15
CA THR A 427 2.81 14.60 -11.40
C THR A 427 1.54 14.31 -12.19
N ASN A 428 0.52 13.69 -11.58
CA ASN A 428 -0.82 13.55 -12.18
C ASN A 428 -1.42 14.88 -12.69
N SER A 429 -1.03 16.01 -12.11
CA SER A 429 -1.44 17.36 -12.57
C SER A 429 -0.92 17.75 -13.96
N ALA A 430 0.05 17.01 -14.51
CA ALA A 430 0.54 17.13 -15.88
C ALA A 430 -0.17 16.19 -16.89
N TYR A 431 -1.17 15.43 -16.44
CA TYR A 431 -1.93 14.51 -17.29
C TYR A 431 -2.79 15.26 -18.32
N ASN A 432 -2.84 14.75 -19.55
CA ASN A 432 -3.65 15.31 -20.63
C ASN A 432 -4.67 14.28 -21.12
N ALA A 433 -5.92 14.42 -20.67
CA ALA A 433 -7.03 13.53 -21.05
C ALA A 433 -7.31 13.48 -22.57
N SER A 434 -6.88 14.48 -23.36
CA SER A 434 -6.97 14.44 -24.83
C SER A 434 -5.76 13.82 -25.53
N LYS A 435 -4.76 13.36 -24.77
CA LYS A 435 -3.58 12.59 -25.21
C LYS A 435 -3.16 11.64 -24.08
N PRO A 436 -3.99 10.63 -23.74
CA PRO A 436 -3.88 9.88 -22.48
C PRO A 436 -2.57 9.06 -22.38
N ALA A 437 -2.06 8.53 -23.50
CA ALA A 437 -0.76 7.88 -23.59
C ALA A 437 -0.25 7.89 -25.05
N THR A 438 1.04 7.67 -25.25
CA THR A 438 1.60 7.35 -26.59
C THR A 438 1.51 5.85 -26.83
N TYR A 439 1.10 5.43 -28.02
CA TYR A 439 1.01 4.02 -28.39
C TYR A 439 2.40 3.37 -28.49
N ALA A 440 2.50 2.15 -27.98
CA ALA A 440 3.54 1.19 -28.33
C ALA A 440 2.84 -0.18 -28.55
N PRO A 441 3.21 -0.95 -29.59
CA PRO A 441 2.68 -2.29 -29.79
C PRO A 441 3.14 -3.24 -28.68
N GLU A 442 2.31 -4.20 -28.29
CA GLU A 442 2.81 -5.40 -27.62
C GLU A 442 3.45 -6.35 -28.65
N HIS A 443 4.33 -7.23 -28.17
CA HIS A 443 4.96 -8.28 -28.97
C HIS A 443 4.80 -9.62 -28.27
N PRO A 444 4.71 -10.76 -28.99
CA PRO A 444 4.46 -12.05 -28.35
C PRO A 444 5.59 -12.53 -27.43
N LEU A 445 6.85 -12.20 -27.73
CA LEU A 445 8.03 -12.75 -27.07
C LEU A 445 8.83 -11.69 -26.28
N PRO A 446 9.38 -12.03 -25.09
CA PRO A 446 10.31 -11.16 -24.36
C PRO A 446 11.61 -10.79 -25.11
N SER A 447 11.91 -11.45 -26.24
CA SER A 447 13.04 -11.12 -27.13
C SER A 447 12.82 -9.89 -28.00
N ASP A 448 11.56 -9.50 -28.20
CA ASP A 448 11.18 -8.49 -29.19
C ASP A 448 11.15 -7.07 -28.57
N TYR A 449 11.31 -7.00 -27.24
CA TYR A 449 11.36 -5.79 -26.43
C TYR A 449 12.81 -5.26 -26.30
N PRO A 450 13.02 -3.94 -26.09
CA PRO A 450 12.03 -2.89 -25.81
C PRO A 450 11.18 -2.49 -27.03
N SER A 451 9.86 -2.40 -26.83
CA SER A 451 8.90 -2.03 -27.86
C SER A 451 8.97 -0.54 -28.19
N ALA A 452 8.97 -0.19 -29.49
CA ALA A 452 9.12 1.19 -29.95
C ALA A 452 7.79 1.97 -29.90
N MET A 453 7.82 3.16 -29.29
CA MET A 453 6.68 4.07 -29.36
C MET A 453 6.42 4.53 -30.80
N ASP A 454 5.17 4.41 -31.25
CA ASP A 454 4.70 4.88 -32.55
C ASP A 454 3.63 5.95 -32.37
N SER A 455 4.01 7.19 -32.65
CA SER A 455 3.13 8.37 -32.55
C SER A 455 2.21 8.56 -33.77
N SER A 456 2.27 7.69 -34.79
CA SER A 456 1.30 7.70 -35.89
C SER A 456 -0.05 7.09 -35.49
N ALA A 457 -0.04 6.13 -34.57
CA ALA A 457 -1.23 5.55 -33.97
C ALA A 457 -1.83 6.51 -32.93
N THR A 458 -2.83 7.29 -33.33
CA THR A 458 -3.47 8.28 -32.44
C THR A 458 -4.37 7.60 -31.40
N PRO A 459 -4.21 7.87 -30.09
CA PRO A 459 -5.09 7.36 -29.03
C PRO A 459 -6.45 8.08 -29.02
N GLY A 460 -7.42 7.55 -28.28
CA GLY A 460 -8.66 8.27 -27.97
C GLY A 460 -8.53 9.33 -26.88
N ASN A 461 -9.66 9.92 -26.51
CA ASN A 461 -9.78 10.77 -25.32
C ASN A 461 -10.17 9.95 -24.09
N ASP A 462 -9.61 10.27 -22.92
CA ASP A 462 -10.14 9.87 -21.60
C ASP A 462 -11.35 10.77 -21.25
N PRO A 463 -12.56 10.20 -21.05
CA PRO A 463 -13.75 10.97 -20.73
C PRO A 463 -14.02 11.11 -19.21
N ILE A 464 -13.28 10.40 -18.34
CA ILE A 464 -13.56 10.32 -16.89
C ILE A 464 -12.58 11.09 -16.02
N ALA A 465 -11.34 11.40 -16.44
CA ALA A 465 -10.37 12.12 -15.60
C ALA A 465 -10.90 13.45 -15.03
N ALA A 466 -11.50 14.29 -15.88
CA ALA A 466 -12.06 15.58 -15.45
C ALA A 466 -13.27 15.42 -14.51
N GLU A 467 -14.01 14.32 -14.66
CA GLU A 467 -15.15 13.97 -13.82
C GLU A 467 -14.70 13.48 -12.44
N LEU A 468 -13.71 12.58 -12.39
CA LEU A 468 -13.06 12.09 -11.16
C LEU A 468 -12.42 13.24 -10.38
N LYS A 469 -11.69 14.13 -11.07
CA LYS A 469 -11.13 15.35 -10.45
C LYS A 469 -12.22 16.23 -9.84
N SER A 470 -13.35 16.40 -10.54
CA SER A 470 -14.49 17.19 -10.06
C SER A 470 -15.20 16.51 -8.87
N ALA A 471 -15.22 15.18 -8.82
CA ALA A 471 -15.80 14.41 -7.73
C ALA A 471 -14.91 14.41 -6.48
N TYR A 472 -13.60 14.23 -6.61
CA TYR A 472 -12.68 13.94 -5.49
C TYR A 472 -11.69 15.05 -5.15
N GLY A 473 -11.53 16.08 -5.99
CA GLY A 473 -10.71 17.26 -5.69
C GLY A 473 -9.21 17.07 -5.85
N THR A 474 -8.75 15.93 -6.37
CA THR A 474 -7.35 15.67 -6.75
C THR A 474 -7.28 15.09 -8.17
N ASP A 475 -6.11 15.20 -8.79
CA ASP A 475 -5.76 14.46 -10.01
C ASP A 475 -5.33 13.02 -9.71
N ASP A 476 -4.92 12.70 -8.48
CA ASP A 476 -4.39 11.38 -8.09
C ASP A 476 -5.40 10.23 -8.32
N ILE A 477 -4.89 9.05 -8.65
CA ILE A 477 -5.66 7.79 -8.76
C ILE A 477 -5.88 7.19 -7.37
N TYR A 478 -7.02 6.53 -7.15
CA TYR A 478 -7.33 5.79 -5.93
C TYR A 478 -7.83 4.38 -6.27
N GLY A 479 -6.85 3.51 -6.51
CA GLY A 479 -6.96 2.05 -6.62
C GLY A 479 -5.61 1.44 -6.23
N MET A 480 -5.56 0.13 -6.00
CA MET A 480 -4.33 -0.51 -5.52
C MET A 480 -3.26 -0.63 -6.62
N HIS A 481 -1.99 -0.51 -6.26
CA HIS A 481 -0.94 -1.13 -7.08
C HIS A 481 -0.96 -2.64 -6.88
N TRP A 482 -0.69 -3.42 -7.93
CA TRP A 482 -0.89 -4.86 -7.89
C TRP A 482 0.17 -5.65 -7.09
N LEU A 483 1.42 -5.18 -6.98
CA LEU A 483 2.56 -5.90 -6.38
C LEU A 483 3.42 -5.01 -5.44
N GLN A 484 3.97 -5.61 -4.39
CA GLN A 484 4.85 -4.95 -3.42
C GLN A 484 5.80 -5.98 -2.75
N ASP A 485 7.10 -5.67 -2.72
CA ASP A 485 8.14 -6.44 -2.02
C ASP A 485 8.17 -6.01 -0.55
N VAL A 486 7.51 -6.78 0.32
CA VAL A 486 7.17 -6.33 1.68
C VAL A 486 8.41 -6.21 2.58
N ASP A 487 9.33 -7.17 2.47
CA ASP A 487 10.56 -7.21 3.28
C ASP A 487 11.74 -6.46 2.61
N ASN A 488 11.51 -5.81 1.46
CA ASN A 488 12.54 -5.16 0.62
C ASN A 488 13.66 -6.13 0.20
N VAL A 489 13.31 -7.38 -0.12
CA VAL A 489 14.21 -8.48 -0.53
C VAL A 489 14.97 -8.13 -1.80
N TYR A 490 14.33 -7.43 -2.74
CA TYR A 490 14.99 -6.92 -3.94
C TYR A 490 15.89 -5.72 -3.65
N GLY A 491 15.61 -4.97 -2.58
CA GLY A 491 16.44 -3.87 -2.12
C GLY A 491 16.23 -2.54 -2.86
N TYR A 492 15.08 -2.32 -3.50
CA TYR A 492 14.78 -1.04 -4.15
C TYR A 492 14.46 0.07 -3.13
N GLY A 493 13.75 -0.23 -2.04
CA GLY A 493 13.32 0.78 -1.07
C GLY A 493 12.31 1.79 -1.64
N ASN A 494 11.32 1.32 -2.42
CA ASN A 494 10.17 2.11 -2.86
C ASN A 494 9.01 2.05 -1.83
N ALA A 495 9.31 2.14 -0.54
CA ALA A 495 8.27 2.25 0.49
C ALA A 495 7.44 3.53 0.27
N PRO A 496 6.15 3.58 0.66
CA PRO A 496 5.32 4.77 0.50
C PRO A 496 5.97 6.06 1.01
N GLY A 497 5.97 7.10 0.18
CA GLY A 497 6.69 8.36 0.40
C GLY A 497 8.17 8.35 -0.01
N LYS A 498 8.70 7.24 -0.55
CA LYS A 498 10.11 7.06 -0.95
C LYS A 498 10.22 6.55 -2.39
N CYS A 499 11.43 6.58 -2.93
CA CYS A 499 11.73 6.08 -4.26
C CYS A 499 13.24 5.85 -4.38
N GLU A 500 13.64 4.65 -4.78
CA GLU A 500 15.01 4.11 -4.76
C GLU A 500 15.79 4.48 -3.48
N ALA A 501 15.22 4.17 -2.30
CA ALA A 501 15.91 4.34 -1.01
C ALA A 501 16.97 3.24 -0.74
N GLY A 502 16.93 2.15 -1.50
CA GLY A 502 17.95 1.11 -1.53
C GLY A 502 17.78 -0.02 -0.50
N PRO A 503 18.76 -0.96 -0.44
CA PRO A 503 18.67 -2.21 0.34
C PRO A 503 18.83 -2.03 1.85
N THR A 504 19.04 -0.80 2.32
CA THR A 504 19.03 -0.46 3.75
C THR A 504 17.67 0.06 4.24
N ASP A 505 16.69 0.23 3.35
CA ASP A 505 15.35 0.61 3.77
C ASP A 505 14.56 -0.62 4.26
N THR A 506 13.72 -0.41 5.28
CA THR A 506 12.96 -1.49 5.95
C THR A 506 11.46 -1.35 5.74
N GLY A 507 11.05 -0.77 4.61
CA GLY A 507 9.65 -0.53 4.28
C GLY A 507 9.23 -1.23 2.98
N PRO A 508 7.93 -1.53 2.83
CA PRO A 508 7.43 -2.43 1.80
C PRO A 508 7.46 -1.74 0.42
N SER A 509 8.32 -2.25 -0.45
CA SER A 509 8.77 -1.58 -1.67
C SER A 509 7.81 -1.81 -2.84
N PHE A 510 7.23 -0.72 -3.39
CA PHE A 510 6.45 -0.80 -4.63
C PHE A 510 7.34 -1.23 -5.82
N ILE A 511 7.05 -2.40 -6.39
CA ILE A 511 7.76 -3.02 -7.51
C ILE A 511 6.76 -3.54 -8.55
N ASN A 512 7.24 -3.83 -9.75
CA ASN A 512 6.48 -4.49 -10.80
C ASN A 512 7.37 -5.56 -11.46
N THR A 513 6.79 -6.43 -12.28
CA THR A 513 7.50 -7.49 -13.03
C THR A 513 7.05 -7.49 -14.49
N TYR A 514 5.89 -8.06 -14.82
CA TYR A 514 5.39 -8.24 -16.19
C TYR A 514 5.31 -6.93 -16.99
N GLN A 515 5.96 -6.89 -18.16
CA GLN A 515 5.95 -5.78 -19.12
C GLN A 515 6.10 -6.22 -20.60
N ARG A 516 6.46 -7.48 -20.89
CA ARG A 516 6.99 -7.92 -22.19
C ARG A 516 6.15 -8.98 -22.90
N GLY A 517 4.84 -8.82 -22.79
CA GLY A 517 3.86 -9.50 -23.64
C GLY A 517 3.58 -10.96 -23.27
N ALA A 518 2.81 -11.63 -24.13
CA ALA A 518 2.05 -12.82 -23.73
C ALA A 518 2.88 -14.07 -23.41
N GLN A 519 4.15 -14.16 -23.84
CA GLN A 519 5.07 -15.23 -23.46
C GLN A 519 6.06 -14.80 -22.37
N GLU A 520 5.89 -13.65 -21.71
CA GLU A 520 6.63 -13.36 -20.48
C GLU A 520 6.00 -14.12 -19.30
N SER A 521 6.44 -15.36 -19.08
CA SER A 521 6.09 -16.07 -17.85
C SER A 521 6.74 -15.42 -16.62
N VAL A 522 6.25 -15.76 -15.42
CA VAL A 522 6.85 -15.32 -14.14
C VAL A 522 8.37 -15.55 -14.08
N TRP A 523 8.85 -16.62 -14.73
CA TRP A 523 10.26 -17.04 -14.80
C TRP A 523 11.15 -16.14 -15.66
N GLU A 524 10.58 -15.37 -16.58
CA GLU A 524 11.31 -14.60 -17.58
C GLU A 524 11.41 -13.11 -17.26
N THR A 525 10.67 -12.65 -16.23
CA THR A 525 10.62 -11.26 -15.77
C THR A 525 11.97 -10.76 -15.23
N ILE A 526 12.24 -9.46 -15.45
CA ILE A 526 13.31 -8.69 -14.78
C ILE A 526 12.61 -7.70 -13.85
N PRO A 527 12.52 -7.95 -12.53
CA PRO A 527 11.81 -7.10 -11.60
C PRO A 527 12.33 -5.67 -11.62
N GLN A 528 11.43 -4.71 -11.41
CA GLN A 528 11.73 -3.29 -11.58
C GLN A 528 11.02 -2.42 -10.52
N PRO A 529 11.63 -1.30 -10.11
CA PRO A 529 10.99 -0.35 -9.22
C PRO A 529 9.86 0.39 -9.96
N THR A 530 8.75 0.67 -9.28
CA THR A 530 7.67 1.53 -9.80
C THR A 530 8.18 2.93 -10.11
N CYS A 531 8.74 3.61 -9.11
CA CYS A 531 9.49 4.84 -9.24
C CYS A 531 10.96 4.54 -9.55
N ASP A 532 11.40 4.91 -10.75
CA ASP A 532 12.73 4.65 -11.30
C ASP A 532 13.49 5.99 -11.44
N LYS A 533 14.56 6.15 -10.65
CA LYS A 533 15.49 7.28 -10.70
C LYS A 533 16.82 6.91 -11.38
N PHE A 534 16.92 5.77 -12.05
CA PHE A 534 18.15 5.25 -12.65
C PHE A 534 19.26 5.00 -11.60
N THR A 535 18.90 4.56 -10.39
CA THR A 535 19.85 4.18 -9.33
C THR A 535 20.32 2.75 -9.53
N TYR A 536 19.41 1.87 -9.96
CA TYR A 536 19.66 0.47 -10.31
C TYR A 536 19.30 0.19 -11.76
N GLY A 537 19.50 -1.05 -12.22
CA GLY A 537 19.29 -1.42 -13.62
C GLY A 537 20.46 -0.97 -14.51
N GLY A 538 20.16 -0.54 -15.73
CA GLY A 538 21.12 -0.03 -16.71
C GLY A 538 21.24 1.50 -16.70
N LYS A 539 21.79 2.06 -17.78
CA LYS A 539 22.01 3.52 -17.93
C LYS A 539 20.73 4.36 -17.73
N ASN A 540 19.59 3.83 -18.13
CA ASN A 540 18.29 4.50 -18.12
C ASN A 540 17.33 3.84 -17.12
N GLY A 541 17.86 3.28 -16.02
CA GLY A 541 17.10 2.44 -15.11
C GLY A 541 16.75 1.10 -15.75
N TYR A 542 15.48 0.71 -15.64
CA TYR A 542 14.94 -0.49 -16.29
C TYR A 542 14.13 -0.15 -17.56
N LEU A 543 13.89 1.15 -17.83
CA LEU A 543 12.94 1.59 -18.86
C LEU A 543 13.25 1.07 -20.26
N ASP A 544 14.52 1.03 -20.65
CA ASP A 544 14.98 0.61 -21.98
C ASP A 544 15.14 -0.92 -22.14
N LEU A 545 14.64 -1.70 -21.17
CA LEU A 545 14.28 -3.11 -21.34
C LEU A 545 12.85 -3.27 -21.89
N PHE A 546 11.97 -2.29 -21.66
CA PHE A 546 10.52 -2.41 -21.89
C PHE A 546 10.03 -1.51 -23.02
N ILE A 547 10.32 -0.21 -22.97
CA ILE A 547 9.87 0.78 -23.97
C ILE A 547 11.07 1.48 -24.57
N LYS A 548 11.06 1.62 -25.90
CA LYS A 548 12.14 2.23 -26.68
C LYS A 548 11.76 3.64 -27.11
N ASP A 549 12.43 4.61 -26.50
CA ASP A 549 12.37 6.03 -26.82
C ASP A 549 13.74 6.56 -27.30
N SER A 550 13.68 7.71 -27.95
CA SER A 550 14.77 8.64 -28.24
C SER A 550 15.49 9.19 -26.99
N SER A 551 14.81 9.27 -25.85
CA SER A 551 15.37 9.74 -24.58
C SER A 551 14.59 9.20 -23.39
N TYR A 552 15.23 9.07 -22.22
CA TYR A 552 14.60 8.51 -21.02
C TYR A 552 14.59 9.53 -19.89
N ALA A 553 13.46 9.65 -19.21
CA ALA A 553 13.28 10.49 -18.04
C ALA A 553 12.86 9.65 -16.82
N LYS A 554 13.40 10.04 -15.65
CA LYS A 554 13.08 9.44 -14.34
C LYS A 554 11.58 9.56 -14.10
N GLN A 555 10.94 8.46 -13.71
CA GLN A 555 9.48 8.35 -13.74
C GLN A 555 8.94 7.36 -12.72
N TRP A 556 7.70 7.57 -12.34
CA TRP A 556 6.89 6.65 -11.55
C TRP A 556 5.80 6.05 -12.43
N LYS A 557 5.43 4.79 -12.16
CA LYS A 557 4.39 4.04 -12.88
C LYS A 557 3.77 3.01 -11.95
N PHE A 558 2.45 2.88 -12.01
CA PHE A 558 1.67 1.91 -11.25
C PHE A 558 0.68 1.20 -12.17
N THR A 559 0.37 -0.04 -11.83
CA THR A 559 -0.56 -0.94 -12.53
C THR A 559 -1.51 -1.54 -11.50
N ASP A 560 -2.81 -1.44 -11.75
CA ASP A 560 -3.90 -2.00 -10.95
C ASP A 560 -4.23 -3.43 -11.39
N ALA A 561 -4.76 -4.25 -10.48
CA ALA A 561 -5.40 -5.53 -10.80
C ALA A 561 -6.92 -5.41 -10.57
N PRO A 562 -7.72 -5.22 -11.64
CA PRO A 562 -9.13 -4.82 -11.52
C PRO A 562 -10.03 -5.83 -10.80
N ASP A 563 -9.63 -7.09 -10.76
CA ASP A 563 -10.34 -8.12 -10.01
C ASP A 563 -10.17 -7.97 -8.49
N ALA A 564 -9.03 -7.43 -8.03
CA ALA A 564 -8.70 -7.23 -6.63
C ALA A 564 -9.35 -5.99 -6.04
N ASP A 565 -9.31 -4.85 -6.75
CA ASP A 565 -10.10 -3.68 -6.39
C ASP A 565 -11.61 -4.02 -6.41
N ALA A 566 -12.08 -4.84 -7.37
CA ALA A 566 -13.45 -5.36 -7.35
C ALA A 566 -13.73 -6.30 -6.16
N ARG A 567 -12.79 -7.19 -5.78
CA ARG A 567 -12.91 -8.10 -4.62
C ARG A 567 -12.94 -7.29 -3.30
N ALA A 568 -12.20 -6.19 -3.21
CA ALA A 568 -12.24 -5.26 -2.07
C ALA A 568 -13.61 -4.55 -1.96
N ILE A 569 -14.20 -4.14 -3.09
CA ILE A 569 -15.55 -3.55 -3.16
C ILE A 569 -16.61 -4.59 -2.78
N GLN A 570 -16.51 -5.82 -3.28
CA GLN A 570 -17.38 -6.95 -2.92
C GLN A 570 -17.33 -7.25 -1.41
N ALA A 571 -16.13 -7.28 -0.81
CA ALA A 571 -15.96 -7.43 0.64
C ALA A 571 -16.61 -6.28 1.43
N ALA A 572 -16.47 -5.03 0.97
CA ALA A 572 -17.07 -3.86 1.61
C ALA A 572 -18.61 -3.84 1.53
N TYR A 573 -19.20 -4.33 0.45
CA TYR A 573 -20.66 -4.51 0.34
C TYR A 573 -21.21 -5.47 1.38
N TRP A 574 -20.53 -6.61 1.59
CA TRP A 574 -20.93 -7.56 2.62
C TRP A 574 -20.69 -7.02 4.03
N ALA A 575 -19.55 -6.36 4.26
CA ALA A 575 -19.26 -5.70 5.53
C ALA A 575 -20.36 -4.69 5.91
N ASP A 576 -20.77 -3.85 4.96
CA ASP A 576 -21.90 -2.95 5.10
C ASP A 576 -23.21 -3.70 5.39
N THR A 577 -23.58 -4.67 4.55
CA THR A 577 -24.84 -5.42 4.65
C THR A 577 -24.98 -6.09 6.00
N TRP A 578 -23.92 -6.76 6.46
CA TRP A 578 -23.87 -7.42 7.76
C TRP A 578 -23.84 -6.42 8.92
N ALA A 579 -23.10 -5.32 8.82
CA ALA A 579 -23.08 -4.28 9.85
C ALA A 579 -24.46 -3.60 9.97
N LYS A 580 -25.13 -3.25 8.86
CA LYS A 580 -26.52 -2.74 8.82
C LYS A 580 -27.48 -3.74 9.48
N ALA A 581 -27.38 -5.04 9.17
CA ALA A 581 -28.21 -6.09 9.77
C ALA A 581 -27.98 -6.26 11.30
N GLN A 582 -26.77 -5.99 11.79
CA GLN A 582 -26.46 -5.96 13.24
C GLN A 582 -26.88 -4.67 13.95
N GLY A 583 -27.29 -3.62 13.22
CA GLY A 583 -27.46 -2.26 13.76
C GLY A 583 -26.16 -1.45 13.91
N ASN A 584 -25.05 -2.00 13.40
CA ASN A 584 -23.68 -1.46 13.49
C ASN A 584 -23.21 -0.70 12.23
N GLY A 585 -24.06 -0.49 11.21
CA GLY A 585 -23.65 0.07 9.91
C GLY A 585 -22.90 1.42 9.98
N SER A 586 -23.15 2.23 10.99
CA SER A 586 -22.40 3.49 11.23
C SER A 586 -20.92 3.28 11.57
N GLN A 587 -20.52 2.08 12.01
CA GLN A 587 -19.12 1.73 12.30
C GLN A 587 -18.28 1.53 11.03
N VAL A 588 -18.89 1.15 9.91
CA VAL A 588 -18.20 0.86 8.63
C VAL A 588 -18.45 1.93 7.55
N ALA A 589 -19.47 2.77 7.69
CA ALA A 589 -19.94 3.71 6.66
C ALA A 589 -18.83 4.57 6.00
N THR A 590 -17.84 5.04 6.77
CA THR A 590 -16.70 5.83 6.23
C THR A 590 -15.82 5.00 5.29
N THR A 591 -15.64 3.71 5.59
CA THR A 591 -14.85 2.75 4.82
C THR A 591 -15.63 2.26 3.59
N VAL A 592 -16.93 2.04 3.75
CA VAL A 592 -17.86 1.69 2.66
C VAL A 592 -17.92 2.80 1.59
N ALA A 593 -17.90 4.07 2.01
CA ALA A 593 -17.81 5.21 1.10
C ALA A 593 -16.45 5.30 0.36
N LYS A 594 -15.37 4.74 0.92
CA LYS A 594 -14.07 4.62 0.24
C LYS A 594 -14.07 3.53 -0.83
N ALA A 595 -14.77 2.41 -0.60
CA ALA A 595 -15.04 1.42 -1.64
C ALA A 595 -15.84 2.03 -2.81
N GLY A 596 -16.80 2.91 -2.52
CA GLY A 596 -17.49 3.71 -3.56
C GLY A 596 -16.57 4.66 -4.34
N LYS A 597 -15.48 5.16 -3.73
CA LYS A 597 -14.42 5.90 -4.43
C LYS A 597 -13.56 4.97 -5.30
N MET A 598 -13.11 3.85 -4.75
CA MET A 598 -12.33 2.83 -5.47
C MET A 598 -13.06 2.38 -6.74
N GLY A 599 -14.34 2.04 -6.63
CA GLY A 599 -15.19 1.69 -7.77
C GLY A 599 -15.34 2.82 -8.81
N ASP A 600 -15.22 4.09 -8.42
CA ASP A 600 -15.28 5.21 -9.36
C ASP A 600 -14.03 5.29 -10.26
N TYR A 601 -12.84 5.05 -9.69
CA TYR A 601 -11.56 5.01 -10.41
C TYR A 601 -11.36 3.69 -11.19
N LEU A 602 -11.81 2.57 -10.64
CA LEU A 602 -11.80 1.23 -11.28
C LEU A 602 -12.50 1.20 -12.65
N ARG A 603 -13.32 2.21 -12.98
CA ARG A 603 -13.84 2.44 -14.34
C ARG A 603 -12.75 2.56 -15.40
N TYR A 604 -11.49 2.89 -15.05
CA TYR A 604 -10.38 2.84 -16.00
C TYR A 604 -10.18 1.44 -16.62
N ALA A 605 -10.53 0.37 -15.89
CA ALA A 605 -10.54 -0.99 -16.42
C ALA A 605 -11.63 -1.26 -17.48
N PHE A 606 -12.56 -0.32 -17.71
CA PHE A 606 -13.60 -0.46 -18.74
C PHE A 606 -13.14 -0.01 -20.14
N PHE A 607 -11.95 0.57 -20.26
CA PHE A 607 -11.45 1.20 -21.47
C PHE A 607 -10.40 0.36 -22.18
N ASP A 608 -10.50 0.36 -23.51
CA ASP A 608 -9.38 -0.02 -24.38
C ASP A 608 -8.06 0.66 -23.97
N LYS A 609 -6.95 -0.07 -24.04
CA LYS A 609 -5.62 0.35 -23.58
C LYS A 609 -5.24 1.76 -24.01
N TYR A 610 -5.45 2.11 -25.28
CA TYR A 610 -5.12 3.44 -25.81
C TYR A 610 -6.38 4.26 -26.14
N PHE A 611 -7.48 3.98 -25.43
CA PHE A 611 -8.79 4.58 -25.62
C PHE A 611 -9.27 4.49 -27.08
N LYS A 612 -8.86 3.45 -27.82
CA LYS A 612 -9.38 3.20 -29.17
C LYS A 612 -10.88 2.89 -29.10
N LYS A 613 -11.57 3.18 -30.19
CA LYS A 613 -12.98 2.83 -30.34
C LYS A 613 -13.14 1.31 -30.21
N VAL A 614 -14.06 0.86 -29.35
CA VAL A 614 -14.35 -0.56 -29.18
C VAL A 614 -15.18 -1.05 -30.37
N GLY A 615 -14.77 -2.20 -30.92
CA GLY A 615 -15.55 -2.99 -31.87
C GLY A 615 -14.95 -3.04 -33.29
N ASN A 616 -14.39 -4.20 -33.64
CA ASN A 616 -13.68 -4.47 -34.89
C ASN A 616 -12.44 -3.57 -35.11
N CYS A 617 -11.76 -3.24 -34.02
CA CYS A 617 -10.56 -2.40 -34.02
C CYS A 617 -9.38 -3.17 -34.63
N VAL A 618 -9.00 -2.83 -35.86
CA VAL A 618 -7.92 -3.48 -36.63
C VAL A 618 -7.06 -2.41 -37.31
N GLY A 619 -5.74 -2.59 -37.23
CA GLY A 619 -4.70 -1.65 -37.65
C GLY A 619 -4.54 -0.48 -36.67
N PRO A 620 -3.37 -0.26 -36.04
CA PRO A 620 -3.21 0.76 -34.99
C PRO A 620 -3.43 2.20 -35.50
N THR A 621 -3.23 2.45 -36.80
CA THR A 621 -3.51 3.72 -37.48
C THR A 621 -4.88 3.77 -38.18
N ALA A 622 -5.52 2.63 -38.43
CA ALA A 622 -6.81 2.53 -39.11
C ALA A 622 -7.99 2.45 -38.13
N CYS A 623 -7.81 1.80 -36.98
CA CYS A 623 -8.76 1.82 -35.89
C CYS A 623 -8.88 3.22 -35.29
N ALA A 624 -10.12 3.72 -35.24
CA ALA A 624 -10.44 5.07 -34.80
C ALA A 624 -10.06 5.32 -33.33
N ALA A 625 -9.53 6.51 -33.08
CA ALA A 625 -9.47 7.09 -31.73
C ALA A 625 -10.89 7.18 -31.14
N GLY A 626 -11.07 6.74 -29.90
CA GLY A 626 -12.33 6.86 -29.18
C GLY A 626 -12.65 8.32 -28.81
N ASN A 627 -13.93 8.66 -28.78
CA ASN A 627 -14.42 9.99 -28.48
C ASN A 627 -15.61 9.95 -27.52
N GLY A 628 -15.35 10.27 -26.25
CA GLY A 628 -16.29 10.02 -25.17
C GLY A 628 -16.19 8.55 -24.75
N LYS A 629 -17.35 7.92 -24.57
CA LYS A 629 -17.48 6.57 -23.98
C LYS A 629 -17.51 5.43 -25.00
N ASP A 630 -17.21 5.70 -26.27
CA ASP A 630 -17.22 4.65 -27.32
C ASP A 630 -15.92 3.82 -27.39
N SER A 631 -14.99 4.09 -26.47
CA SER A 631 -13.86 3.25 -26.06
C SER A 631 -14.15 2.40 -24.81
N GLU A 632 -15.33 2.51 -24.19
CA GLU A 632 -15.74 1.67 -23.05
C GLU A 632 -16.29 0.31 -23.53
N HIS A 633 -15.59 -0.78 -23.22
CA HIS A 633 -16.11 -2.15 -23.39
C HIS A 633 -16.96 -2.62 -22.20
N TYR A 634 -16.94 -1.90 -21.06
CA TYR A 634 -17.73 -2.18 -19.85
C TYR A 634 -17.50 -3.58 -19.25
N LEU A 635 -16.27 -4.08 -19.34
CA LEU A 635 -15.80 -5.28 -18.63
C LEU A 635 -14.66 -4.86 -17.72
N LEU A 636 -14.32 -5.66 -16.72
CA LEU A 636 -13.04 -5.52 -16.04
C LEU A 636 -11.95 -6.10 -16.96
N SER A 637 -11.08 -5.23 -17.48
CA SER A 637 -9.88 -5.60 -18.23
C SER A 637 -8.84 -6.30 -17.34
N TRP A 638 -7.70 -6.72 -17.90
CA TRP A 638 -6.63 -7.31 -17.09
C TRP A 638 -5.90 -6.30 -16.20
N TYR A 639 -5.83 -5.04 -16.64
CA TYR A 639 -5.26 -3.93 -15.87
C TYR A 639 -5.83 -2.58 -16.28
N TYR A 640 -5.61 -1.57 -15.43
CA TYR A 640 -5.34 -0.22 -15.90
C TYR A 640 -4.04 0.26 -15.28
N ALA A 641 -3.38 1.23 -15.90
CA ALA A 641 -2.08 1.72 -15.43
C ALA A 641 -1.94 3.23 -15.63
N TRP A 642 -1.12 3.86 -14.79
CA TRP A 642 -0.84 5.28 -14.84
C TRP A 642 0.60 5.57 -14.41
N GLY A 643 1.16 6.67 -14.93
CA GLY A 643 2.54 7.04 -14.66
C GLY A 643 2.84 8.50 -15.01
N GLY A 644 4.03 8.96 -14.64
CA GLY A 644 4.46 10.33 -14.89
C GLY A 644 5.95 10.54 -14.61
N ALA A 645 6.51 11.62 -15.13
CA ALA A 645 7.88 12.01 -14.78
C ALA A 645 7.98 12.30 -13.27
N THR A 646 9.06 11.89 -12.61
CA THR A 646 9.33 12.31 -11.21
C THR A 646 9.70 13.80 -11.15
N ASP A 647 10.19 14.36 -12.25
CA ASP A 647 10.52 15.77 -12.39
C ASP A 647 9.27 16.56 -12.80
N THR A 648 8.82 17.47 -11.94
CA THR A 648 7.66 18.33 -12.17
C THR A 648 7.85 19.29 -13.35
N SER A 649 9.10 19.55 -13.78
CA SER A 649 9.43 20.38 -14.93
C SER A 649 9.38 19.63 -16.28
N ALA A 650 9.42 18.29 -16.27
CA ALA A 650 9.32 17.48 -17.49
C ALA A 650 7.89 17.45 -18.07
N GLY A 651 6.87 17.76 -17.25
CA GLY A 651 5.56 18.19 -17.73
C GLY A 651 4.69 17.13 -18.43
N TRP A 652 4.83 15.85 -18.09
CA TRP A 652 3.97 14.78 -18.62
C TRP A 652 3.56 13.74 -17.56
N ALA A 653 2.34 13.23 -17.74
CA ALA A 653 1.81 12.02 -17.12
C ALA A 653 0.88 11.31 -18.10
N TRP A 654 0.68 10.00 -17.94
CA TRP A 654 -0.09 9.12 -18.82
C TRP A 654 -1.03 8.18 -18.06
N ARG A 655 -2.06 7.67 -18.75
CA ARG A 655 -3.01 6.65 -18.29
C ARG A 655 -3.39 5.74 -19.45
N ILE A 656 -3.57 4.46 -19.16
CA ILE A 656 -4.09 3.43 -20.08
C ILE A 656 -5.09 2.56 -19.33
N GLY A 657 -6.14 2.11 -20.02
CA GLY A 657 -6.91 0.93 -19.60
C GLY A 657 -6.18 -0.34 -20.04
N ASP A 658 -6.94 -1.36 -20.44
CA ASP A 658 -6.40 -2.51 -21.17
C ASP A 658 -7.46 -3.03 -22.17
N SER A 659 -7.00 -3.46 -23.35
CA SER A 659 -7.86 -3.90 -24.45
C SER A 659 -8.36 -5.34 -24.28
N ALA A 660 -7.79 -6.14 -23.38
CA ALA A 660 -8.18 -7.51 -23.11
C ALA A 660 -9.06 -7.63 -21.85
N ALA A 661 -10.01 -8.57 -21.85
CA ALA A 661 -10.84 -8.86 -20.68
C ALA A 661 -10.95 -10.38 -20.47
N HIS A 662 -10.69 -10.84 -19.24
CA HIS A 662 -10.72 -12.25 -18.86
C HIS A 662 -12.01 -12.62 -18.13
N GLY A 663 -12.61 -13.77 -18.43
CA GLY A 663 -13.86 -14.23 -17.82
C GLY A 663 -13.77 -14.34 -16.29
N GLY A 664 -12.62 -14.78 -15.77
CA GLY A 664 -12.35 -14.88 -14.33
C GLY A 664 -12.18 -13.55 -13.59
N TYR A 665 -11.90 -12.44 -14.30
CA TYR A 665 -11.71 -11.12 -13.68
C TYR A 665 -13.04 -10.42 -13.36
N GLN A 666 -14.14 -10.82 -13.99
CA GLN A 666 -15.43 -10.13 -13.86
C GLN A 666 -15.99 -10.24 -12.43
N ASN A 667 -16.76 -9.25 -11.99
CA ASN A 667 -17.35 -9.18 -10.66
C ASN A 667 -18.73 -8.48 -10.68
N PRO A 668 -19.81 -9.20 -11.06
CA PRO A 668 -21.16 -8.63 -11.09
C PRO A 668 -21.70 -8.32 -9.69
N MET A 669 -21.14 -8.88 -8.61
CA MET A 669 -21.50 -8.55 -7.23
C MET A 669 -20.98 -7.16 -6.84
N ALA A 670 -19.72 -6.84 -7.14
CA ALA A 670 -19.18 -5.49 -6.97
C ALA A 670 -19.93 -4.46 -7.83
N ALA A 671 -20.25 -4.81 -9.07
CA ALA A 671 -21.06 -3.96 -9.95
C ALA A 671 -22.47 -3.72 -9.39
N TYR A 672 -23.13 -4.75 -8.88
CA TYR A 672 -24.43 -4.62 -8.20
C TYR A 672 -24.34 -3.75 -6.95
N ALA A 673 -23.29 -3.86 -6.14
CA ALA A 673 -23.09 -3.05 -4.94
C ALA A 673 -23.02 -1.55 -5.27
N LEU A 674 -22.13 -1.16 -6.19
CA LEU A 674 -21.93 0.24 -6.63
C LEU A 674 -23.19 0.83 -7.29
N VAL A 675 -24.03 -0.01 -7.90
CA VAL A 675 -25.31 0.40 -8.47
C VAL A 675 -26.42 0.51 -7.42
N ASN A 676 -26.50 -0.40 -6.43
CA ASN A 676 -27.70 -0.57 -5.62
C ASN A 676 -27.58 -0.13 -4.16
N ASP A 677 -26.39 -0.08 -3.54
CA ASP A 677 -26.23 0.48 -2.19
C ASP A 677 -25.92 2.00 -2.25
N PRO A 678 -26.79 2.88 -1.69
CA PRO A 678 -26.50 4.31 -1.58
C PRO A 678 -25.23 4.65 -0.80
N ALA A 679 -24.73 3.77 0.07
CA ALA A 679 -23.48 3.99 0.80
C ALA A 679 -22.22 3.78 -0.05
N MET A 680 -22.33 3.04 -1.16
CA MET A 680 -21.23 2.70 -2.08
C MET A 680 -21.33 3.38 -3.45
N ALA A 681 -22.39 4.16 -3.69
CA ALA A 681 -22.61 4.78 -4.99
C ALA A 681 -21.43 5.68 -5.41
N PRO A 682 -20.85 5.49 -6.61
CA PRO A 682 -19.82 6.37 -7.17
C PRO A 682 -20.25 7.85 -7.14
N LYS A 683 -19.31 8.75 -6.87
CA LYS A 683 -19.59 10.18 -6.65
C LYS A 683 -19.57 10.98 -7.97
N SER A 684 -18.90 10.46 -8.99
CA SER A 684 -18.90 10.98 -10.34
C SER A 684 -20.30 11.00 -10.98
N THR A 685 -20.51 11.90 -11.95
CA THR A 685 -21.83 12.10 -12.56
C THR A 685 -22.31 10.92 -13.42
N THR A 686 -21.40 10.09 -13.92
CA THR A 686 -21.69 8.95 -14.80
C THR A 686 -21.29 7.59 -14.22
N GLY A 687 -20.50 7.53 -13.14
CA GLY A 687 -19.96 6.26 -12.65
C GLY A 687 -21.03 5.22 -12.32
N LYS A 688 -22.16 5.62 -11.71
CA LYS A 688 -23.29 4.71 -11.46
C LYS A 688 -23.97 4.21 -12.75
N SER A 689 -24.06 5.01 -13.81
CA SER A 689 -24.57 4.53 -15.11
C SER A 689 -23.59 3.59 -15.83
N ASP A 690 -22.29 3.82 -15.66
CA ASP A 690 -21.25 2.97 -16.24
C ASP A 690 -21.25 1.60 -15.56
N TRP A 691 -21.32 1.56 -14.23
CA TRP A 691 -21.47 0.32 -13.46
C TRP A 691 -22.81 -0.39 -13.72
N THR A 692 -23.88 0.35 -13.99
CA THR A 692 -25.16 -0.25 -14.44
C THR A 692 -24.98 -0.96 -15.78
N THR A 693 -24.23 -0.36 -16.70
CA THR A 693 -23.93 -0.94 -18.02
C THR A 693 -22.96 -2.13 -17.91
N SER A 694 -21.94 -2.01 -17.05
CA SER A 694 -20.95 -3.06 -16.76
C SER A 694 -21.58 -4.28 -16.10
N MET A 695 -22.46 -4.11 -15.10
CA MET A 695 -23.20 -5.22 -14.48
C MET A 695 -23.94 -6.08 -15.52
N ALA A 696 -24.63 -5.46 -16.48
CA ALA A 696 -25.30 -6.18 -17.55
C ALA A 696 -24.31 -6.81 -18.55
N ARG A 697 -23.27 -6.07 -18.95
CA ARG A 697 -22.25 -6.52 -19.92
C ARG A 697 -21.45 -7.70 -19.41
N GLN A 698 -21.09 -7.73 -18.13
CA GLN A 698 -20.35 -8.84 -17.50
C GLN A 698 -21.17 -10.13 -17.52
N VAL A 699 -22.46 -10.08 -17.17
CA VAL A 699 -23.35 -11.26 -17.23
C VAL A 699 -23.51 -11.78 -18.67
N GLU A 700 -23.59 -10.88 -19.65
CA GLU A 700 -23.62 -11.26 -21.06
C GLU A 700 -22.30 -11.85 -21.56
N PHE A 701 -21.16 -11.37 -21.06
CA PHE A 701 -19.83 -11.89 -21.39
C PHE A 701 -19.62 -13.30 -20.84
N THR A 702 -19.97 -13.54 -19.57
CA THR A 702 -19.96 -14.89 -18.98
C THR A 702 -20.93 -15.84 -19.69
N GLN A 703 -22.11 -15.35 -20.14
CA GLN A 703 -23.03 -16.15 -20.96
C GLN A 703 -22.41 -16.50 -22.32
N TRP A 704 -21.79 -15.53 -22.99
CA TRP A 704 -21.16 -15.70 -24.30
C TRP A 704 -19.96 -16.66 -24.27
N LEU A 705 -19.17 -16.63 -23.20
CA LEU A 705 -18.02 -17.52 -23.00
C LEU A 705 -18.40 -18.95 -22.54
N GLN A 706 -19.67 -19.22 -22.23
CA GLN A 706 -20.05 -20.52 -21.69
C GLN A 706 -20.02 -21.62 -22.76
N SER A 707 -19.07 -22.55 -22.61
CA SER A 707 -18.89 -23.75 -23.46
C SER A 707 -20.13 -24.62 -23.58
N SER A 708 -20.12 -25.52 -24.57
CA SER A 708 -21.19 -26.51 -24.79
C SER A 708 -21.43 -27.37 -23.55
N GLU A 709 -20.37 -27.72 -22.80
CA GLU A 709 -20.44 -28.50 -21.56
C GLU A 709 -20.90 -27.65 -20.35
N GLY A 710 -20.32 -26.46 -20.13
CA GLY A 710 -20.76 -25.54 -19.08
C GLY A 710 -19.70 -24.63 -18.44
N ALA A 711 -18.40 -24.92 -18.62
CA ALA A 711 -17.29 -24.05 -18.21
C ALA A 711 -17.25 -22.73 -18.99
N ILE A 712 -16.56 -21.72 -18.47
CA ILE A 712 -16.42 -20.37 -19.05
C ILE A 712 -15.05 -20.24 -19.74
N ALA A 713 -15.03 -19.97 -21.06
CA ALA A 713 -13.80 -19.76 -21.84
C ALA A 713 -13.08 -18.45 -21.49
N GLY A 714 -11.89 -18.24 -22.08
CA GLY A 714 -10.94 -17.20 -21.66
C GLY A 714 -11.49 -15.78 -21.69
N GLY A 715 -11.80 -15.25 -22.87
CA GLY A 715 -12.31 -13.88 -22.95
C GLY A 715 -12.36 -13.28 -24.35
N ALA A 716 -12.01 -11.99 -24.43
CA ALA A 716 -11.92 -11.26 -25.68
C ALA A 716 -10.93 -10.10 -25.60
N THR A 717 -10.45 -9.64 -26.75
CA THR A 717 -9.61 -8.45 -26.89
C THR A 717 -10.12 -7.50 -27.96
N ASN A 718 -10.01 -6.18 -27.71
CA ASN A 718 -10.15 -5.14 -28.72
C ASN A 718 -8.83 -4.87 -29.48
N SER A 719 -7.70 -5.39 -28.99
CA SER A 719 -6.38 -5.29 -29.60
C SER A 719 -5.81 -6.68 -29.84
N TRP A 720 -5.99 -7.22 -31.04
CA TRP A 720 -5.43 -8.52 -31.39
C TRP A 720 -3.89 -8.47 -31.32
N ASN A 721 -3.28 -9.51 -30.74
CA ASN A 721 -1.84 -9.56 -30.37
C ASN A 721 -1.33 -8.37 -29.51
N GLY A 722 -2.23 -7.56 -28.93
CA GLY A 722 -1.87 -6.31 -28.24
C GLY A 722 -1.31 -5.21 -29.16
N SER A 723 -1.39 -5.40 -30.48
CA SER A 723 -0.87 -4.52 -31.55
C SER A 723 -1.96 -3.93 -32.45
N TYR A 724 -3.23 -4.23 -32.14
CA TYR A 724 -4.39 -4.07 -33.03
C TYR A 724 -4.24 -4.83 -34.36
N ASP A 725 -3.64 -6.01 -34.34
CA ASP A 725 -3.43 -6.84 -35.54
C ASP A 725 -4.74 -7.28 -36.22
N THR A 726 -4.62 -7.85 -37.42
CA THR A 726 -5.76 -8.53 -38.07
C THR A 726 -5.98 -9.92 -37.46
N PRO A 727 -7.13 -10.19 -36.80
CA PRO A 727 -7.42 -11.50 -36.25
C PRO A 727 -7.69 -12.54 -37.35
N PRO A 728 -7.63 -13.85 -37.04
CA PRO A 728 -8.01 -14.90 -37.98
C PRO A 728 -9.41 -14.71 -38.56
N ALA A 729 -9.57 -14.95 -39.86
CA ALA A 729 -10.84 -14.79 -40.56
C ALA A 729 -11.93 -15.68 -39.92
N GLY A 730 -13.07 -15.06 -39.58
CA GLY A 730 -14.17 -15.74 -38.90
C GLY A 730 -13.97 -15.96 -37.39
N THR A 731 -13.00 -15.29 -36.74
CA THR A 731 -12.99 -15.21 -35.28
C THR A 731 -14.28 -14.53 -34.77
N PRO A 732 -15.05 -15.16 -33.86
CA PRO A 732 -16.27 -14.61 -33.29
C PRO A 732 -16.01 -13.34 -32.49
N THR A 733 -17.05 -12.53 -32.31
CA THR A 733 -16.93 -11.27 -31.55
C THR A 733 -17.99 -11.10 -30.47
N PHE A 734 -17.62 -10.35 -29.43
CA PHE A 734 -18.48 -9.85 -28.36
C PHE A 734 -18.47 -8.33 -28.39
N TYR A 735 -19.59 -7.71 -28.81
CA TYR A 735 -19.65 -6.27 -29.11
C TYR A 735 -18.55 -5.77 -30.09
N GLY A 736 -17.98 -6.68 -30.88
CA GLY A 736 -16.89 -6.41 -31.81
C GLY A 736 -15.47 -6.57 -31.22
N MET A 737 -15.30 -6.86 -29.92
CA MET A 737 -14.05 -7.43 -29.41
C MET A 737 -13.92 -8.88 -29.91
N PHE A 738 -12.72 -9.34 -30.22
CA PHE A 738 -12.46 -10.67 -30.80
C PHE A 738 -12.28 -11.74 -29.72
N TYR A 739 -12.88 -12.93 -29.90
CA TYR A 739 -12.71 -14.06 -28.98
C TYR A 739 -11.25 -14.47 -28.85
N ASP A 740 -10.83 -14.60 -27.59
CA ASP A 740 -9.51 -15.03 -27.16
C ASP A 740 -9.66 -16.19 -26.17
N GLU A 741 -8.88 -17.25 -26.36
CA GLU A 741 -8.90 -18.45 -25.53
C GLU A 741 -8.08 -18.28 -24.24
N ALA A 742 -7.04 -17.44 -24.28
CA ALA A 742 -6.11 -17.20 -23.18
C ALA A 742 -5.68 -15.72 -23.12
N PRO A 743 -6.61 -14.78 -22.81
CA PRO A 743 -6.32 -13.36 -22.73
C PRO A 743 -5.06 -13.02 -21.91
N VAL A 744 -4.23 -12.15 -22.48
CA VAL A 744 -2.98 -11.61 -21.93
C VAL A 744 -1.83 -12.62 -21.81
N TYR A 745 -2.01 -13.79 -21.19
CA TYR A 745 -0.90 -14.72 -20.93
C TYR A 745 -1.04 -16.07 -21.64
N HIS A 746 0.06 -16.51 -22.24
CA HIS A 746 0.19 -17.74 -23.01
C HIS A 746 1.24 -18.73 -22.47
N ASP A 747 2.09 -18.34 -21.50
CA ASP A 747 2.97 -19.25 -20.75
C ASP A 747 2.79 -19.07 -19.22
N PRO A 748 1.87 -19.83 -18.58
CA PRO A 748 0.87 -20.70 -19.19
C PRO A 748 -0.31 -19.93 -19.81
N PRO A 749 -1.13 -20.58 -20.67
CA PRO A 749 -2.40 -20.02 -21.14
C PRO A 749 -3.34 -19.64 -19.98
N SER A 750 -3.74 -18.36 -19.90
CA SER A 750 -4.42 -17.77 -18.73
C SER A 750 -5.61 -18.59 -18.20
N ASN A 751 -6.46 -19.08 -19.10
CA ASN A 751 -7.70 -19.79 -18.75
C ASN A 751 -7.53 -21.32 -18.70
N GLN A 752 -6.29 -21.84 -18.69
CA GLN A 752 -6.07 -23.25 -18.35
C GLN A 752 -6.32 -23.52 -16.87
N TRP A 753 -6.23 -22.53 -15.99
CA TRP A 753 -6.38 -22.73 -14.55
C TRP A 753 -7.84 -22.74 -14.10
N PHE A 754 -8.27 -23.82 -13.45
CA PHE A 754 -9.65 -23.96 -12.94
C PHE A 754 -10.01 -22.93 -11.86
N GLY A 755 -9.03 -22.33 -11.16
CA GLY A 755 -9.30 -21.30 -10.13
C GLY A 755 -10.11 -20.11 -10.65
N PHE A 756 -9.88 -19.65 -11.88
CA PHE A 756 -10.68 -18.60 -12.50
C PHE A 756 -12.16 -18.98 -12.71
N GLN A 757 -12.49 -20.27 -12.82
CA GLN A 757 -13.87 -20.74 -12.86
C GLN A 757 -14.55 -20.56 -11.50
N ALA A 758 -13.85 -20.91 -10.41
CA ALA A 758 -14.34 -20.76 -9.05
C ALA A 758 -14.50 -19.27 -8.68
N TRP A 759 -13.42 -18.49 -8.76
CA TRP A 759 -13.43 -17.07 -8.39
C TRP A 759 -14.45 -16.25 -9.19
N GLY A 760 -14.47 -16.38 -10.52
CA GLY A 760 -15.36 -15.61 -11.38
C GLY A 760 -16.84 -15.92 -11.15
N LEU A 761 -17.18 -17.20 -10.94
CA LEU A 761 -18.58 -17.62 -10.75
C LEU A 761 -19.04 -17.62 -9.29
N GLU A 762 -18.15 -17.54 -8.31
CA GLU A 762 -18.52 -17.22 -6.93
C GLU A 762 -19.16 -15.83 -6.87
N ARG A 763 -18.52 -14.84 -7.53
CA ARG A 763 -19.04 -13.48 -7.70
C ARG A 763 -20.39 -13.49 -8.44
N MET A 764 -20.57 -14.37 -9.42
CA MET A 764 -21.85 -14.59 -10.10
C MET A 764 -22.92 -15.25 -9.19
N ALA A 765 -22.52 -16.16 -8.31
CA ALA A 765 -23.40 -16.84 -7.35
C ALA A 765 -23.87 -15.88 -6.24
N GLU A 766 -23.00 -15.02 -5.73
CA GLU A 766 -23.37 -13.93 -4.82
C GLU A 766 -24.29 -12.90 -5.49
N TYR A 767 -24.00 -12.53 -6.75
CA TYR A 767 -24.86 -11.66 -7.54
C TYR A 767 -26.26 -12.28 -7.74
N TYR A 768 -26.33 -13.56 -8.11
CA TYR A 768 -27.60 -14.29 -8.21
C TYR A 768 -28.31 -14.40 -6.85
N TYR A 769 -27.58 -14.66 -5.76
CA TYR A 769 -28.14 -14.68 -4.41
C TYR A 769 -28.75 -13.35 -4.01
N SER A 770 -28.08 -12.23 -4.29
CA SER A 770 -28.55 -10.88 -3.95
C SER A 770 -29.70 -10.42 -4.87
N SER A 771 -29.53 -10.50 -6.19
CA SER A 771 -30.47 -9.95 -7.18
C SER A 771 -31.62 -10.89 -7.55
N GLY A 772 -31.38 -12.21 -7.57
CA GLY A 772 -32.28 -13.19 -8.19
C GLY A 772 -32.24 -13.22 -9.73
N ASP A 773 -31.24 -12.62 -10.39
CA ASP A 773 -31.18 -12.53 -11.85
C ASP A 773 -31.25 -13.91 -12.56
N ALA A 774 -32.02 -13.94 -13.65
CA ALA A 774 -32.33 -15.15 -14.39
C ALA A 774 -31.22 -15.57 -15.38
N LYS A 775 -30.42 -14.64 -15.92
CA LYS A 775 -29.26 -14.98 -16.75
C LYS A 775 -28.16 -15.59 -15.89
N ALA A 776 -27.83 -14.94 -14.77
CA ALA A 776 -26.89 -15.45 -13.77
C ALA A 776 -27.29 -16.85 -13.28
N LYS A 777 -28.59 -17.07 -12.99
CA LYS A 777 -29.09 -18.42 -12.66
C LYS A 777 -28.82 -19.42 -13.77
N ALA A 778 -29.15 -19.10 -15.03
CA ALA A 778 -28.99 -20.04 -16.15
C ALA A 778 -27.52 -20.42 -16.40
N ILE A 779 -26.60 -19.46 -16.27
CA ILE A 779 -25.15 -19.70 -16.32
C ILE A 779 -24.73 -20.68 -15.22
N LEU A 780 -25.12 -20.41 -13.97
CA LEU A 780 -24.78 -21.21 -12.80
C LEU A 780 -25.40 -22.61 -12.84
N ASP A 781 -26.67 -22.75 -13.27
CA ASP A 781 -27.34 -24.04 -13.41
C ASP A 781 -26.55 -24.99 -14.33
N LYS A 782 -26.06 -24.47 -15.47
CA LYS A 782 -25.25 -25.23 -16.41
C LYS A 782 -23.85 -25.50 -15.86
N TRP A 783 -23.17 -24.47 -15.34
CA TRP A 783 -21.80 -24.62 -14.84
C TRP A 783 -21.71 -25.57 -13.64
N VAL A 784 -22.60 -25.45 -12.65
CA VAL A 784 -22.61 -26.32 -11.46
C VAL A 784 -22.93 -27.77 -11.86
N THR A 785 -23.81 -27.99 -12.84
CA THR A 785 -24.05 -29.34 -13.38
C THR A 785 -22.78 -29.94 -13.99
N TRP A 786 -22.02 -29.15 -14.76
CA TRP A 786 -20.73 -29.58 -15.31
C TRP A 786 -19.68 -29.81 -14.22
N ALA A 787 -19.43 -28.83 -13.33
CA ALA A 787 -18.38 -28.89 -12.32
C ALA A 787 -18.58 -30.06 -11.34
N LEU A 788 -19.83 -30.33 -10.91
CA LEU A 788 -20.15 -31.49 -10.08
C LEU A 788 -19.94 -32.81 -10.83
N SER A 789 -20.15 -32.87 -12.15
CA SER A 789 -19.80 -34.05 -12.97
C SER A 789 -18.29 -34.28 -13.11
N LYS A 790 -17.47 -33.29 -12.72
CA LYS A 790 -16.00 -33.32 -12.68
C LYS A 790 -15.44 -33.25 -11.24
N THR A 791 -16.27 -33.48 -10.22
CA THR A 791 -15.82 -33.47 -8.82
C THR A 791 -15.96 -34.86 -8.20
N THR A 792 -14.84 -35.43 -7.73
CA THR A 792 -14.83 -36.72 -7.02
C THR A 792 -14.83 -36.48 -5.52
N PHE A 793 -15.67 -37.22 -4.78
CA PHE A 793 -15.69 -37.25 -3.31
C PHE A 793 -15.51 -38.68 -2.82
N ASN A 794 -14.41 -38.95 -2.12
CA ASN A 794 -14.04 -40.28 -1.64
C ASN A 794 -14.69 -40.62 -0.29
N ALA A 795 -14.65 -41.90 0.09
CA ALA A 795 -15.28 -42.40 1.32
C ALA A 795 -14.54 -41.99 2.60
N ASP A 796 -13.29 -41.55 2.50
CA ASP A 796 -12.46 -40.97 3.57
C ASP A 796 -12.63 -39.44 3.71
N GLY A 797 -13.51 -38.83 2.90
CA GLY A 797 -13.70 -37.39 2.87
C GLY A 797 -12.65 -36.61 2.08
N SER A 798 -11.66 -37.27 1.46
CA SER A 798 -10.82 -36.62 0.46
C SER A 798 -11.62 -36.33 -0.81
N TYR A 799 -11.15 -35.37 -1.60
CA TYR A 799 -11.81 -34.95 -2.84
C TYR A 799 -10.79 -34.72 -3.96
N GLN A 800 -11.29 -34.68 -5.19
CA GLN A 800 -10.55 -34.17 -6.34
C GLN A 800 -11.46 -33.25 -7.17
N ILE A 801 -10.93 -32.08 -7.50
CA ILE A 801 -11.53 -31.08 -8.39
C ILE A 801 -10.66 -30.91 -9.64
N PRO A 802 -11.19 -30.35 -10.75
CA PRO A 802 -10.35 -30.03 -11.92
C PRO A 802 -9.20 -29.10 -11.53
N SER A 803 -8.05 -29.24 -12.19
CA SER A 803 -6.90 -28.34 -12.00
C SER A 803 -6.59 -27.61 -13.30
N THR A 804 -6.14 -28.34 -14.32
CA THR A 804 -5.84 -27.82 -15.65
C THR A 804 -6.98 -28.13 -16.61
N LEU A 805 -7.38 -27.13 -17.38
CA LEU A 805 -8.39 -27.16 -18.43
C LEU A 805 -7.71 -27.02 -19.80
N SER A 806 -8.23 -27.74 -20.78
CA SER A 806 -7.88 -27.59 -22.20
C SER A 806 -9.14 -27.18 -22.96
N TRP A 807 -8.98 -26.18 -23.84
CA TRP A 807 -10.05 -25.59 -24.62
C TRP A 807 -9.92 -26.00 -26.09
N SER A 808 -11.03 -25.97 -26.82
CA SER A 808 -11.02 -26.12 -28.27
C SER A 808 -12.29 -25.57 -28.92
N GLY A 809 -12.15 -25.15 -30.19
CA GLY A 809 -13.23 -24.53 -30.93
C GLY A 809 -13.43 -23.06 -30.53
N LYS A 810 -14.62 -22.50 -30.74
CA LYS A 810 -14.93 -21.07 -30.50
C LYS A 810 -16.42 -20.89 -30.18
N PRO A 811 -16.82 -19.85 -29.42
CA PRO A 811 -18.23 -19.50 -29.21
C PRO A 811 -18.90 -19.05 -30.52
N ASP A 812 -20.22 -18.92 -30.53
CA ASP A 812 -20.94 -18.19 -31.58
C ASP A 812 -20.64 -16.69 -31.47
N THR A 813 -20.77 -15.90 -32.55
CA THR A 813 -20.70 -14.43 -32.44
C THR A 813 -21.86 -13.90 -31.60
N TRP A 814 -21.59 -13.01 -30.64
CA TRP A 814 -22.59 -12.52 -29.70
C TRP A 814 -23.74 -11.77 -30.37
N ASN A 815 -24.96 -12.11 -29.94
CA ASN A 815 -26.17 -11.41 -30.32
C ASN A 815 -27.10 -11.33 -29.10
N ALA A 816 -27.14 -10.19 -28.42
CA ALA A 816 -27.94 -10.01 -27.21
C ALA A 816 -29.46 -10.25 -27.40
N ALA A 817 -29.98 -10.17 -28.63
CA ALA A 817 -31.38 -10.45 -28.94
C ALA A 817 -31.67 -11.94 -29.23
N SER A 818 -30.64 -12.73 -29.52
CA SER A 818 -30.71 -14.18 -29.74
C SER A 818 -29.34 -14.81 -29.47
N PRO A 819 -28.94 -15.00 -28.20
CA PRO A 819 -27.65 -15.58 -27.84
C PRO A 819 -27.39 -16.93 -28.51
N GLY A 820 -26.12 -17.18 -28.84
CA GLY A 820 -25.68 -18.45 -29.40
C GLY A 820 -25.83 -19.63 -28.43
N ALA A 821 -25.71 -20.83 -28.99
CA ALA A 821 -25.74 -22.07 -28.22
C ALA A 821 -24.34 -22.61 -27.91
N ASN A 822 -23.29 -22.04 -28.52
CA ASN A 822 -21.88 -22.39 -28.33
C ASN A 822 -21.59 -23.88 -28.54
N THR A 823 -22.32 -24.54 -29.46
CA THR A 823 -22.18 -25.98 -29.75
C THR A 823 -20.85 -26.37 -30.42
N GLY A 824 -20.01 -25.38 -30.73
CA GLY A 824 -18.64 -25.56 -31.23
C GLY A 824 -17.56 -25.03 -30.29
N LEU A 825 -17.88 -24.76 -29.02
CA LEU A 825 -16.92 -24.39 -27.96
C LEU A 825 -16.87 -25.50 -26.92
N HIS A 826 -15.68 -26.07 -26.71
CA HIS A 826 -15.51 -27.27 -25.88
C HIS A 826 -14.44 -27.08 -24.80
N VAL A 827 -14.69 -27.67 -23.63
CA VAL A 827 -13.73 -27.79 -22.52
C VAL A 827 -13.43 -29.26 -22.21
N SER A 828 -12.18 -29.55 -21.88
CA SER A 828 -11.75 -30.82 -21.28
C SER A 828 -10.95 -30.57 -20.00
N VAL A 829 -11.13 -31.43 -19.01
CA VAL A 829 -10.28 -31.46 -17.81
C VAL A 829 -9.08 -32.34 -18.12
N VAL A 830 -7.88 -31.77 -18.01
CA VAL A 830 -6.60 -32.46 -18.30
C VAL A 830 -6.17 -33.27 -17.08
N ASP A 831 -6.22 -32.66 -15.90
CA ASP A 831 -5.82 -33.25 -14.63
C ASP A 831 -6.67 -32.72 -13.45
N TYR A 832 -6.42 -33.28 -12.27
CA TYR A 832 -7.22 -33.05 -11.07
C TYR A 832 -6.32 -32.77 -9.86
N THR A 833 -6.78 -31.89 -8.98
CA THR A 833 -6.07 -31.44 -7.77
C THR A 833 -6.93 -31.60 -6.52
N ASN A 834 -6.28 -31.54 -5.36
CA ASN A 834 -6.87 -31.35 -4.03
C ASN A 834 -6.53 -29.95 -3.47
N ASP A 835 -6.29 -28.98 -4.35
CA ASP A 835 -6.08 -27.55 -4.03
C ASP A 835 -7.16 -27.03 -3.08
N VAL A 836 -6.72 -26.58 -1.91
CA VAL A 836 -7.57 -26.14 -0.81
C VAL A 836 -8.10 -24.72 -0.99
N GLY A 837 -7.37 -23.83 -1.67
CA GLY A 837 -7.82 -22.46 -1.93
C GLY A 837 -8.94 -22.43 -2.96
N VAL A 838 -8.73 -23.11 -4.10
CA VAL A 838 -9.74 -23.24 -5.15
C VAL A 838 -10.95 -24.05 -4.65
N ALA A 839 -10.75 -25.05 -3.79
CA ALA A 839 -11.86 -25.75 -3.12
C ALA A 839 -12.63 -24.85 -2.13
N GLY A 840 -11.96 -23.89 -1.48
CA GLY A 840 -12.58 -22.85 -0.65
C GLY A 840 -13.57 -22.00 -1.45
N SER A 841 -13.09 -21.35 -2.51
CA SER A 841 -13.93 -20.56 -3.43
C SER A 841 -15.06 -21.39 -4.02
N TYR A 842 -14.77 -22.59 -4.53
CA TYR A 842 -15.77 -23.47 -5.13
C TYR A 842 -16.86 -23.89 -4.12
N ALA A 843 -16.50 -24.15 -2.86
CA ALA A 843 -17.49 -24.40 -1.81
C ALA A 843 -18.35 -23.15 -1.51
N LYS A 844 -17.78 -21.94 -1.56
CA LYS A 844 -18.48 -20.67 -1.33
C LYS A 844 -19.47 -20.35 -2.48
N LEU A 845 -19.03 -20.50 -3.73
CA LEU A 845 -19.85 -20.47 -4.95
C LEU A 845 -21.06 -21.40 -4.82
N LEU A 846 -20.79 -22.69 -4.56
CA LEU A 846 -21.82 -23.71 -4.43
C LEU A 846 -22.79 -23.39 -3.29
N SER A 847 -22.31 -22.76 -2.21
CA SER A 847 -23.15 -22.35 -1.06
C SER A 847 -24.14 -21.25 -1.45
N TYR A 848 -23.68 -20.12 -2.01
CA TYR A 848 -24.59 -19.03 -2.42
C TYR A 848 -25.57 -19.47 -3.52
N TYR A 849 -25.08 -20.21 -4.52
CA TYR A 849 -25.94 -20.78 -5.55
C TYR A 849 -27.00 -21.72 -4.96
N ALA A 850 -26.63 -22.64 -4.07
CA ALA A 850 -27.57 -23.57 -3.44
C ALA A 850 -28.57 -22.86 -2.51
N ALA A 851 -28.14 -21.82 -1.78
CA ALA A 851 -29.00 -21.04 -0.90
C ALA A 851 -30.11 -20.31 -1.66
N LYS A 852 -29.82 -19.79 -2.86
CA LYS A 852 -30.81 -19.10 -3.70
C LYS A 852 -31.64 -20.04 -4.58
N SER A 853 -31.05 -21.13 -5.09
CA SER A 853 -31.71 -22.06 -6.02
C SER A 853 -32.45 -23.22 -5.35
N GLY A 854 -32.13 -23.53 -4.09
CA GLY A 854 -32.58 -24.74 -3.41
C GLY A 854 -31.85 -26.03 -3.86
N ASN A 855 -30.75 -25.93 -4.64
CA ASN A 855 -30.03 -27.07 -5.17
C ASN A 855 -29.31 -27.86 -4.06
N THR A 856 -29.90 -28.99 -3.66
CA THR A 856 -29.38 -29.84 -2.57
C THR A 856 -28.05 -30.52 -2.90
N ALA A 857 -27.81 -30.88 -4.17
CA ALA A 857 -26.55 -31.50 -4.59
C ALA A 857 -25.39 -30.52 -4.45
N ALA A 858 -25.59 -29.25 -4.86
CA ALA A 858 -24.61 -28.18 -4.67
C ALA A 858 -24.34 -27.91 -3.18
N LYS A 859 -25.37 -27.85 -2.32
CA LYS A 859 -25.19 -27.72 -0.86
C LYS A 859 -24.36 -28.87 -0.28
N THR A 860 -24.68 -30.12 -0.62
CA THR A 860 -23.94 -31.29 -0.14
C THR A 860 -22.50 -31.33 -0.66
N ALA A 861 -22.25 -30.87 -1.88
CA ALA A 861 -20.89 -30.77 -2.43
C ALA A 861 -20.06 -29.69 -1.70
N ALA A 862 -20.62 -28.49 -1.47
CA ALA A 862 -19.99 -27.45 -0.66
C ALA A 862 -19.63 -27.97 0.74
N GLN A 863 -20.58 -28.64 1.40
CA GLN A 863 -20.36 -29.24 2.71
C GLN A 863 -19.20 -30.26 2.69
N LYS A 864 -19.16 -31.14 1.69
CA LYS A 864 -18.10 -32.16 1.57
C LYS A 864 -16.71 -31.56 1.32
N LEU A 865 -16.59 -30.49 0.53
CA LEU A 865 -15.32 -29.78 0.34
C LEU A 865 -14.83 -29.21 1.68
N LEU A 866 -15.69 -28.50 2.41
CA LEU A 866 -15.36 -27.90 3.70
C LEU A 866 -15.05 -28.95 4.78
N ASP A 867 -15.85 -30.01 4.90
CA ASP A 867 -15.62 -31.10 5.85
C ASP A 867 -14.37 -31.91 5.50
N GLY A 868 -14.11 -32.15 4.22
CA GLY A 868 -12.92 -32.86 3.73
C GLY A 868 -11.63 -32.09 4.04
N MET A 869 -11.57 -30.81 3.68
CA MET A 869 -10.45 -29.92 4.03
C MET A 869 -10.22 -29.86 5.54
N TRP A 870 -11.29 -29.70 6.32
CA TRP A 870 -11.17 -29.58 7.78
C TRP A 870 -10.65 -30.86 8.45
N ALA A 871 -11.06 -32.03 7.94
CA ALA A 871 -10.69 -33.33 8.52
C ALA A 871 -9.31 -33.82 8.07
N ASN A 872 -8.93 -33.60 6.80
CA ASN A 872 -7.79 -34.27 6.17
C ASN A 872 -6.59 -33.35 5.86
N ASN A 873 -6.76 -32.03 5.91
CA ASN A 873 -5.77 -31.08 5.38
C ASN A 873 -5.31 -30.02 6.40
N GLN A 874 -5.54 -30.20 7.70
CA GLN A 874 -5.06 -29.26 8.73
C GLN A 874 -3.65 -29.57 9.24
N ASP A 875 -2.88 -28.50 9.50
CA ASP A 875 -1.65 -28.53 10.28
C ASP A 875 -1.65 -27.43 11.38
N ALA A 876 -0.47 -26.97 11.82
CA ALA A 876 -0.33 -25.91 12.82
C ALA A 876 -0.57 -24.49 12.26
N MET A 877 -0.27 -24.26 10.98
CA MET A 877 -0.30 -22.95 10.33
C MET A 877 -1.64 -22.67 9.67
N GLY A 878 -2.33 -23.67 9.12
CA GLY A 878 -3.56 -23.43 8.37
C GLY A 878 -4.32 -24.69 7.98
N ILE A 879 -4.75 -24.69 6.71
CA ILE A 879 -5.21 -25.84 5.93
C ILE A 879 -4.39 -25.86 4.64
N SER A 880 -3.70 -26.96 4.35
CA SER A 880 -2.68 -27.03 3.30
C SER A 880 -2.56 -28.45 2.72
N VAL A 881 -1.95 -28.55 1.52
CA VAL A 881 -1.70 -29.82 0.82
C VAL A 881 -0.28 -29.85 0.26
N PRO A 882 0.38 -31.03 0.19
CA PRO A 882 1.67 -31.15 -0.49
C PRO A 882 1.50 -31.04 -2.01
N GLU A 883 2.11 -30.02 -2.62
CA GLU A 883 2.17 -29.82 -4.08
C GLU A 883 3.61 -30.01 -4.59
N THR A 884 3.76 -30.59 -5.79
CA THR A 884 5.08 -30.91 -6.38
C THR A 884 5.39 -29.99 -7.55
N ARG A 885 6.44 -29.18 -7.40
CA ARG A 885 6.77 -28.07 -8.28
C ARG A 885 7.75 -28.48 -9.38
N THR A 886 7.24 -29.16 -10.40
CA THR A 886 8.02 -29.55 -11.61
C THR A 886 8.46 -28.33 -12.42
N ASP A 887 7.68 -27.25 -12.35
CA ASP A 887 7.97 -25.92 -12.86
C ASP A 887 9.24 -25.30 -12.25
N TYR A 888 9.63 -25.66 -11.03
CA TYR A 888 10.88 -25.15 -10.41
C TYR A 888 12.16 -25.67 -11.07
N SER A 889 12.05 -26.45 -12.13
CA SER A 889 13.14 -26.69 -13.09
C SER A 889 13.53 -25.42 -13.86
N ARG A 890 12.64 -24.41 -13.94
CA ARG A 890 12.80 -23.11 -14.63
C ARG A 890 13.58 -22.05 -13.84
N PHE A 891 13.99 -22.32 -12.60
CA PHE A 891 14.92 -21.44 -11.85
C PHE A 891 16.23 -21.15 -12.60
N LYS A 892 16.61 -22.00 -13.56
CA LYS A 892 17.80 -21.87 -14.41
C LYS A 892 17.53 -21.25 -15.79
N ASP A 893 16.28 -20.94 -16.12
CA ASP A 893 15.90 -20.47 -17.46
C ASP A 893 16.50 -19.09 -17.73
N SER A 894 16.92 -18.87 -18.97
CA SER A 894 17.52 -17.61 -19.40
C SER A 894 16.49 -16.50 -19.47
N VAL A 895 16.80 -15.37 -18.84
CA VAL A 895 15.99 -14.16 -18.91
C VAL A 895 16.39 -13.37 -20.15
N SER A 896 15.43 -12.98 -20.99
CA SER A 896 15.69 -12.17 -22.17
C SER A 896 16.29 -10.81 -21.77
N VAL A 897 17.45 -10.45 -22.31
CA VAL A 897 18.08 -9.13 -22.15
C VAL A 897 18.66 -8.68 -23.50
N PRO A 898 18.40 -7.44 -23.97
CA PRO A 898 18.88 -6.98 -25.27
C PRO A 898 20.41 -7.07 -25.41
N THR A 899 20.90 -7.46 -26.60
CA THR A 899 22.34 -7.64 -26.83
C THR A 899 23.12 -6.34 -26.63
N GLY A 900 24.07 -6.36 -25.69
CA GLY A 900 24.87 -5.19 -25.33
C GLY A 900 24.24 -4.28 -24.27
N TRP A 901 23.03 -4.58 -23.80
CA TRP A 901 22.47 -3.97 -22.59
C TRP A 901 23.09 -4.63 -21.35
N THR A 902 23.45 -3.84 -20.35
CA THR A 902 24.02 -4.30 -19.07
C THR A 902 23.55 -3.43 -17.91
N GLY A 903 23.21 -4.05 -16.78
CA GLY A 903 22.80 -3.37 -15.56
C GLY A 903 23.00 -4.22 -14.31
N THR A 904 22.55 -3.72 -13.16
CA THR A 904 22.64 -4.42 -11.86
C THR A 904 21.37 -4.30 -11.03
N MET A 905 20.95 -5.41 -10.42
CA MET A 905 19.95 -5.43 -9.35
C MET A 905 20.51 -4.73 -8.09
N PRO A 906 19.69 -4.31 -7.10
CA PRO A 906 20.17 -3.57 -5.93
C PRO A 906 21.12 -4.35 -4.99
N ASN A 907 21.06 -5.69 -5.00
CA ASN A 907 22.02 -6.56 -4.31
C ASN A 907 23.38 -6.69 -5.04
N GLY A 908 23.50 -6.16 -6.27
CA GLY A 908 24.67 -6.26 -7.12
C GLY A 908 24.63 -7.36 -8.19
N ASP A 909 23.54 -8.13 -8.30
CA ASP A 909 23.43 -9.18 -9.34
C ASP A 909 23.48 -8.59 -10.77
N PRO A 910 24.30 -9.15 -11.67
CA PRO A 910 24.46 -8.60 -13.02
C PRO A 910 23.33 -9.02 -13.96
N ILE A 911 22.65 -8.02 -14.51
CA ILE A 911 21.59 -8.17 -15.52
C ILE A 911 22.23 -7.98 -16.92
N ASN A 912 22.28 -9.03 -17.73
CA ASN A 912 22.91 -9.04 -19.05
C ASN A 912 22.42 -10.24 -19.90
N SER A 913 22.89 -10.40 -21.13
CA SER A 913 22.45 -11.44 -22.07
C SER A 913 22.81 -12.90 -21.70
N SER A 914 23.43 -13.16 -20.54
CA SER A 914 23.56 -14.52 -19.97
C SER A 914 22.92 -14.65 -18.58
N SER A 915 22.02 -13.74 -18.20
CA SER A 915 21.27 -13.82 -16.95
C SER A 915 20.18 -14.91 -17.00
N THR A 916 19.88 -15.48 -15.84
CA THR A 916 18.78 -16.44 -15.61
C THR A 916 17.88 -15.97 -14.49
N PHE A 917 16.71 -16.60 -14.31
CA PHE A 917 15.77 -16.27 -13.21
C PHE A 917 16.47 -16.14 -11.86
N LEU A 918 17.28 -17.16 -11.50
CA LEU A 918 18.06 -17.20 -10.26
C LEU A 918 19.27 -16.25 -10.25
N SER A 919 19.88 -15.94 -11.40
CA SER A 919 21.09 -15.11 -11.42
C SER A 919 20.85 -13.61 -11.21
N ILE A 920 19.59 -13.18 -11.26
CA ILE A 920 19.13 -11.82 -10.88
C ILE A 920 18.30 -11.82 -9.58
N ARG A 921 18.28 -12.97 -8.90
CA ARG A 921 17.58 -13.23 -7.63
C ARG A 921 18.50 -14.06 -6.71
N SER A 922 19.80 -13.77 -6.68
CA SER A 922 20.80 -14.64 -6.04
C SER A 922 20.60 -14.82 -4.53
N TRP A 923 19.88 -13.89 -3.91
CA TRP A 923 19.40 -14.02 -2.52
C TRP A 923 18.60 -15.29 -2.28
N TYR A 924 17.96 -15.89 -3.30
CA TYR A 924 17.28 -17.18 -3.18
C TYR A 924 18.19 -18.31 -2.72
N GLN A 925 19.50 -18.22 -2.97
CA GLN A 925 20.47 -19.24 -2.52
C GLN A 925 20.60 -19.29 -0.99
N ASN A 926 20.11 -18.26 -0.27
CA ASN A 926 20.06 -18.21 1.19
C ASN A 926 18.72 -18.68 1.77
N ASP A 927 17.72 -18.97 0.93
CA ASP A 927 16.39 -19.41 1.38
C ASP A 927 16.46 -20.82 2.04
N PRO A 928 15.83 -21.03 3.22
CA PRO A 928 15.90 -22.31 3.93
C PRO A 928 15.42 -23.53 3.15
N SER A 929 14.55 -23.35 2.15
CA SER A 929 14.04 -24.40 1.27
C SER A 929 14.79 -24.54 -0.05
N PHE A 930 15.69 -23.61 -0.42
CA PHE A 930 16.38 -23.64 -1.72
C PHE A 930 17.21 -24.91 -1.94
N ALA A 931 17.70 -25.55 -0.87
CA ALA A 931 18.36 -26.85 -0.94
C ALA A 931 17.50 -27.94 -1.64
N LYS A 932 16.16 -27.87 -1.54
CA LYS A 932 15.24 -28.74 -2.30
C LYS A 932 15.32 -28.47 -3.80
N VAL A 933 15.27 -27.19 -4.19
CA VAL A 933 15.31 -26.73 -5.59
C VAL A 933 16.68 -27.03 -6.19
N GLN A 934 17.77 -26.72 -5.50
CA GLN A 934 19.13 -27.02 -5.94
C GLN A 934 19.34 -28.53 -6.17
N SER A 935 18.73 -29.39 -5.34
CA SER A 935 18.75 -30.84 -5.56
C SER A 935 18.05 -31.24 -6.87
N TYR A 936 16.89 -30.63 -7.17
CA TYR A 936 16.18 -30.86 -8.43
C TYR A 936 16.94 -30.34 -9.66
N LEU A 937 17.50 -29.13 -9.57
CA LEU A 937 18.35 -28.54 -10.62
C LEU A 937 19.60 -29.39 -10.91
N ASN A 938 20.11 -30.11 -9.90
CA ASN A 938 21.21 -31.07 -10.01
C ASN A 938 20.78 -32.45 -10.56
N GLY A 939 19.53 -32.63 -11.00
CA GLY A 939 19.00 -33.87 -11.56
C GLY A 939 18.28 -34.79 -10.57
N GLY A 940 17.90 -34.28 -9.40
CA GLY A 940 17.04 -34.99 -8.43
C GLY A 940 15.57 -35.07 -8.87
N SER A 941 14.70 -35.50 -7.95
CA SER A 941 13.25 -35.42 -8.12
C SER A 941 12.75 -33.97 -8.00
N ALA A 942 11.62 -33.65 -8.65
CA ALA A 942 10.94 -32.37 -8.44
C ALA A 942 10.61 -32.16 -6.94
N PRO A 943 10.76 -30.93 -6.42
CA PRO A 943 10.59 -30.66 -5.00
C PRO A 943 9.12 -30.57 -4.61
N THR A 944 8.78 -31.07 -3.42
CA THR A 944 7.45 -30.93 -2.82
C THR A 944 7.46 -29.86 -1.74
N PHE A 945 6.43 -29.03 -1.76
CA PHE A 945 6.16 -27.95 -0.81
C PHE A 945 4.73 -28.10 -0.26
N THR A 946 4.46 -27.46 0.87
CA THR A 946 3.14 -27.38 1.48
C THR A 946 2.94 -25.90 1.78
N TYR A 947 2.15 -25.20 0.98
CA TYR A 947 2.08 -23.73 1.04
C TYR A 947 0.89 -23.21 1.83
N HIS A 948 1.15 -22.12 2.55
CA HIS A 948 0.18 -21.34 3.29
C HIS A 948 -0.03 -19.98 2.60
N ARG A 949 -0.49 -20.04 1.34
CA ARG A 949 -0.89 -18.84 0.57
C ARG A 949 -1.99 -18.10 1.34
N PHE A 950 -1.78 -16.82 1.63
CA PHE A 950 -2.68 -16.02 2.47
C PHE A 950 -4.09 -15.98 1.89
N TRP A 951 -4.21 -15.75 0.57
CA TRP A 951 -5.49 -15.74 -0.13
C TRP A 951 -6.25 -17.06 0.08
N ALA A 952 -5.56 -18.21 -0.03
CA ALA A 952 -6.18 -19.52 0.09
C ALA A 952 -6.73 -19.78 1.50
N GLN A 953 -5.98 -19.40 2.53
CA GLN A 953 -6.44 -19.52 3.92
C GLN A 953 -7.65 -18.61 4.19
N ALA A 954 -7.62 -17.37 3.66
CA ALA A 954 -8.73 -16.45 3.76
C ALA A 954 -9.98 -16.94 2.98
N ASP A 955 -9.80 -17.57 1.82
CA ASP A 955 -10.88 -18.13 1.01
C ASP A 955 -11.57 -19.29 1.75
N ILE A 956 -10.79 -20.25 2.27
CA ILE A 956 -11.30 -21.37 3.08
C ILE A 956 -12.02 -20.86 4.34
N ALA A 957 -11.44 -19.88 5.04
CA ALA A 957 -12.04 -19.28 6.22
C ALA A 957 -13.39 -18.60 5.89
N THR A 958 -13.42 -17.74 4.88
CA THR A 958 -14.64 -17.03 4.45
C THR A 958 -15.68 -17.99 3.87
N ALA A 959 -15.29 -19.11 3.26
CA ALA A 959 -16.19 -20.18 2.79
C ALA A 959 -16.86 -20.94 3.95
N MET A 960 -16.12 -21.27 5.01
CA MET A 960 -16.70 -21.81 6.25
C MET A 960 -17.72 -20.83 6.83
N ALA A 961 -17.36 -19.55 6.93
CA ALA A 961 -18.22 -18.52 7.47
C ALA A 961 -19.53 -18.36 6.64
N ALA A 962 -19.43 -18.31 5.32
CA ALA A 962 -20.58 -18.23 4.41
C ALA A 962 -21.48 -19.46 4.46
N TYR A 963 -20.95 -20.69 4.50
CA TYR A 963 -21.77 -21.90 4.66
C TYR A 963 -22.55 -21.87 6.00
N GLY A 964 -21.88 -21.47 7.09
CA GLY A 964 -22.49 -21.30 8.40
C GLY A 964 -23.56 -20.19 8.45
N GLU A 965 -23.42 -19.14 7.65
CA GLU A 965 -24.42 -18.08 7.48
C GLU A 965 -25.66 -18.56 6.72
N LEU A 966 -25.45 -19.16 5.54
CA LEU A 966 -26.51 -19.45 4.58
C LEU A 966 -27.39 -20.64 4.97
N PHE A 967 -26.88 -21.54 5.81
CA PHE A 967 -27.53 -22.81 6.11
C PHE A 967 -27.68 -23.16 7.59
N GLY A 968 -26.98 -22.45 8.48
CA GLY A 968 -26.74 -22.91 9.86
C GLY A 968 -25.80 -24.11 9.93
N GLY A 969 -25.31 -24.41 11.14
CA GLY A 969 -24.44 -25.55 11.44
C GLY A 969 -24.71 -26.13 12.81
#